data_AF-A0A534RDD1-F1
#
_entry.id   AF-A0A534RDD1-F1
#
_cell.length_a   1.000
_cell.length_b   1.000
_cell.length_c   1.000
_cell.angle_alpha   90.00
_cell.angle_beta   90.00
_cell.angle_gamma   90.00
#
_symmetry.space_group_name_H-M   'P 1'
#
loop_
_entity.id
_entity.type
_entity.pdbx_description
1 polymer ?
#
loop_
_entity_poly.entity_id
_entity_poly.type
_entity_poly.pdbx_seq_one_letter_code
_entity_poly.pdbx_strand_id
1 'polypeptide(L)'
;MATELHPARWWHPAERDKLRCTLCPRYCLIGEGQAGFCYIRQNHGGKLWSTGYGQSTGFAADPIEKKPLNHFLPGERVLSFGTAGCNLGCKFCQNWDISKAKLDEHASEAATPEQIVALALRTGCAGIAYTYNDPVIWAEFVIDIARAAHAAGLANILVTAGYVTPEARAELFEHIDATNVDLKGFTEEFYHRITLSHLEPVLDTLVWLKRETQVWTEVTTLLIPGLNDSDDEIARECDWFLEHLGPDVPLHFTAFHPDFKMMDRPRTPAATLSRARTIARARGLRFCYVGNVHDAEGQTTFCPGCGTAVIERGTRAVRCRSCRPRRGPGKGHPVKGTCAFLVVAALVLGGRSHARALVLGGGSPETDCYAVFDGVELDSSSRKVICTDGDARCDRDGIPDGVCRLDIRICAHVPGIPGCRPRRIGDITVGGFSRGGGPFTIPVPVTPISRERCGDFGRVSVPLRRTGSGVKVDKARIKLVAVSRVLHPKKDKDKLDIRCVPNPSPCIDVNCPGELDLTVASTGSDLDTGATGAGHNFSWPDGWKLWLALSGCNAIAYPLCTVTGPRGSTFGPPLPLLSAGVPACVVDGFADPGIGGTANVLTGAIHATVNVSANVHLTSVVQICPRCTGAAVGDAGTCDSGPNKGAP
;
A
#
# COMPACT_ATOMS: atom_id res chain seq x y z
N MET A 1 -3.07 35.94 17.72
CA MET A 1 -4.26 36.75 17.34
C MET A 1 -5.48 36.08 17.94
N ALA A 2 -6.60 36.78 18.15
CA ALA A 2 -7.83 36.11 18.58
C ALA A 2 -8.28 35.16 17.47
N THR A 3 -8.60 33.91 17.83
CA THR A 3 -9.18 32.93 16.88
C THR A 3 -10.56 33.42 16.47
N GLU A 4 -10.76 33.60 15.17
CA GLU A 4 -12.05 34.02 14.62
C GLU A 4 -13.06 32.90 14.81
N LEU A 5 -14.01 33.09 15.73
CA LEU A 5 -14.95 32.05 16.14
C LEU A 5 -15.92 31.76 14.98
N HIS A 6 -15.88 30.55 14.44
CA HIS A 6 -16.85 30.12 13.43
C HIS A 6 -18.18 29.75 14.08
N PRO A 7 -19.34 30.28 13.63
CA PRO A 7 -20.65 29.89 14.15
C PRO A 7 -20.91 28.38 14.00
N ALA A 8 -21.53 27.74 15.00
CA ALA A 8 -22.03 26.38 14.85
C ALA A 8 -23.41 26.38 14.17
N ARG A 9 -23.66 25.42 13.26
CA ARG A 9 -24.94 25.31 12.53
C ARG A 9 -26.03 24.62 13.37
N TRP A 10 -25.72 23.48 13.99
CA TRP A 10 -26.72 22.61 14.66
C TRP A 10 -26.81 22.82 16.18
N TRP A 11 -27.67 23.74 16.60
CA TRP A 11 -28.05 23.95 18.00
C TRP A 11 -29.37 24.69 18.15
N HIS A 12 -29.98 24.59 19.34
CA HIS A 12 -31.16 25.36 19.74
C HIS A 12 -30.98 25.97 21.14
N PRO A 13 -31.64 27.09 21.48
CA PRO A 13 -31.81 27.52 22.86
C PRO A 13 -32.50 26.44 23.72
N ALA A 14 -32.14 26.38 25.01
CA ALA A 14 -32.68 25.44 25.98
C ALA A 14 -32.89 26.12 27.35
N GLU A 15 -33.47 25.40 28.31
CA GLU A 15 -33.74 25.91 29.65
C GLU A 15 -32.47 26.44 30.37
N ARG A 16 -32.67 27.46 31.21
CA ARG A 16 -31.65 28.03 32.12
C ARG A 16 -30.42 28.59 31.37
N ASP A 17 -30.69 29.34 30.30
CA ASP A 17 -29.71 30.07 29.50
C ASP A 17 -28.59 29.18 28.92
N LYS A 18 -28.97 27.94 28.59
CA LYS A 18 -28.11 26.95 27.94
C LYS A 18 -28.47 26.78 26.48
N LEU A 19 -27.50 26.32 25.69
CA LEU A 19 -27.72 25.86 24.33
C LEU A 19 -27.68 24.33 24.26
N ARG A 20 -28.61 23.73 23.53
CA ARG A 20 -28.57 22.31 23.18
C ARG A 20 -27.87 22.17 21.82
N CYS A 21 -26.67 21.60 21.81
CA CYS A 21 -26.00 21.20 20.57
C CYS A 21 -26.70 19.97 19.97
N THR A 22 -27.15 20.04 18.72
CA THR A 22 -27.92 18.98 18.02
C THR A 22 -27.11 18.23 16.96
N LEU A 23 -25.84 18.59 16.74
CA LEU A 23 -24.92 17.96 15.79
C LEU A 23 -24.72 16.44 15.97
N CYS A 24 -24.62 15.98 17.22
CA CYS A 24 -24.37 14.56 17.52
C CYS A 24 -25.32 14.05 18.63
N PRO A 25 -25.59 12.73 18.70
CA PRO A 25 -26.56 12.14 19.64
C PRO A 25 -26.22 12.28 21.13
N ARG A 26 -25.21 13.07 21.50
CA ARG A 26 -24.94 13.47 22.88
C ARG A 26 -25.86 14.58 23.40
N TYR A 27 -26.46 15.37 22.50
CA TYR A 27 -27.39 16.47 22.81
C TYR A 27 -26.92 17.41 23.95
N CYS A 28 -25.63 17.79 23.95
CA CYS A 28 -25.00 18.49 25.07
C CYS A 28 -25.71 19.81 25.41
N LEU A 29 -26.00 20.02 26.70
CA LEU A 29 -26.56 21.27 27.26
C LEU A 29 -25.43 22.16 27.80
N ILE A 30 -25.07 23.19 27.04
CA ILE A 30 -23.86 23.99 27.19
C ILE A 30 -24.24 25.39 27.70
N GLY A 31 -23.87 25.73 28.94
CA GLY A 31 -24.05 27.09 29.49
C GLY A 31 -23.00 28.07 28.96
N GLU A 32 -23.20 29.37 29.18
CA GLU A 32 -22.25 30.43 28.79
C GLU A 32 -20.83 30.13 29.30
N GLY A 33 -19.83 30.28 28.43
CA GLY A 33 -18.43 29.98 28.71
C GLY A 33 -18.09 28.48 28.84
N GLN A 34 -19.06 27.58 28.66
CA GLN A 34 -18.84 26.13 28.73
C GLN A 34 -18.55 25.53 27.34
N ALA A 35 -17.88 24.38 27.35
CA ALA A 35 -17.73 23.50 26.19
C ALA A 35 -18.64 22.27 26.28
N GLY A 36 -19.03 21.73 25.13
CA GLY A 36 -19.60 20.39 25.02
C GLY A 36 -18.55 19.29 25.23
N PHE A 37 -19.00 18.03 25.25
CA PHE A 37 -18.15 16.85 25.50
C PHE A 37 -16.90 16.75 24.59
N CYS A 38 -17.00 17.28 23.37
CA CYS A 38 -15.92 17.28 22.37
C CYS A 38 -14.93 18.45 22.49
N TYR A 39 -15.05 19.29 23.52
CA TYR A 39 -14.24 20.48 23.83
C TYR A 39 -14.30 21.64 22.81
N ILE A 40 -14.46 21.37 21.51
CA ILE A 40 -14.42 22.39 20.45
C ILE A 40 -15.77 23.07 20.13
N ARG A 41 -16.85 22.64 20.79
CA ARG A 41 -18.19 23.27 20.67
C ARG A 41 -18.47 24.08 21.93
N GLN A 42 -18.45 25.40 21.83
CA GLN A 42 -18.44 26.29 23.00
C GLN A 42 -19.55 27.33 22.89
N ASN A 43 -20.26 27.59 23.99
CA ASN A 43 -21.29 28.63 24.05
C ASN A 43 -20.65 29.94 24.51
N HIS A 44 -20.76 30.98 23.68
CA HIS A 44 -20.31 32.32 24.04
C HIS A 44 -21.24 33.40 23.50
N GLY A 45 -21.66 34.33 24.34
CA GLY A 45 -22.63 35.38 24.01
C GLY A 45 -24.00 34.81 23.63
N GLY A 46 -24.41 33.69 24.24
CA GLY A 46 -25.66 32.99 23.90
C GLY A 46 -25.71 32.38 22.50
N LYS A 47 -24.56 32.14 21.87
CA LYS A 47 -24.41 31.45 20.57
C LYS A 47 -23.43 30.29 20.71
N LEU A 48 -23.67 29.20 19.98
CA LEU A 48 -22.73 28.10 19.90
C LEU A 48 -21.71 28.34 18.77
N TRP A 49 -20.44 28.11 19.06
CA TRP A 49 -19.31 28.28 18.15
C TRP A 49 -18.53 26.98 17.98
N SER A 50 -17.84 26.85 16.85
CA SER A 50 -16.93 25.75 16.51
C SER A 50 -15.48 26.27 16.55
N THR A 51 -14.74 25.98 17.62
CA THR A 51 -13.37 26.49 17.80
C THR A 51 -12.32 25.70 17.01
N GLY A 52 -12.66 24.50 16.54
CA GLY A 52 -11.81 23.70 15.65
C GLY A 52 -11.99 23.97 14.15
N TYR A 53 -12.80 24.96 13.77
CA TYR A 53 -12.90 25.37 12.36
C TYR A 53 -11.57 26.00 11.91
N GLY A 54 -11.05 25.60 10.74
CA GLY A 54 -9.80 26.14 10.22
C GLY A 54 -8.54 25.69 10.96
N GLN A 55 -8.63 24.62 11.77
CA GLN A 55 -7.55 24.14 12.64
C GLN A 55 -7.19 22.69 12.27
N SER A 56 -5.89 22.35 12.21
CA SER A 56 -5.41 21.00 11.92
C SER A 56 -4.38 20.54 12.95
N THR A 57 -4.47 19.28 13.40
CA THR A 57 -3.44 18.65 14.25
C THR A 57 -2.32 17.98 13.46
N GLY A 58 -2.33 18.08 12.12
CA GLY A 58 -1.28 17.58 11.23
C GLY A 58 -1.82 16.90 9.97
N PHE A 59 -1.02 16.92 8.90
CA PHE A 59 -1.38 16.38 7.58
C PHE A 59 -0.43 15.24 7.16
N ALA A 60 -0.97 14.12 6.66
CA ALA A 60 -0.19 13.06 6.02
C ALA A 60 -0.82 12.55 4.71
N ALA A 61 -0.01 12.33 3.69
CA ALA A 61 -0.46 11.79 2.40
C ALA A 61 -0.39 10.24 2.40
N ASP A 62 -1.36 9.63 3.09
CA ASP A 62 -1.50 8.18 3.32
C ASP A 62 -2.09 7.43 2.10
N PRO A 63 -1.90 6.10 1.96
CA PRO A 63 -2.70 5.26 1.07
C PRO A 63 -4.17 5.18 1.50
N ILE A 64 -5.11 5.03 0.56
CA ILE A 64 -6.54 4.89 0.85
C ILE A 64 -6.87 3.66 1.70
N GLU A 65 -6.11 2.57 1.56
CA GLU A 65 -6.26 1.35 2.36
C GLU A 65 -6.04 1.59 3.86
N LYS A 66 -5.30 2.65 4.25
CA LYS A 66 -5.13 3.08 5.66
C LYS A 66 -6.36 3.82 6.21
N LYS A 67 -7.38 4.06 5.38
CA LYS A 67 -8.68 4.68 5.72
C LYS A 67 -9.82 3.68 5.41
N PRO A 68 -9.73 2.43 5.93
CA PRO A 68 -10.26 1.17 5.39
C PRO A 68 -11.30 1.25 4.26
N LEU A 69 -10.83 1.68 3.10
CA LEU A 69 -11.63 1.84 1.88
C LEU A 69 -10.95 0.99 0.81
N ASN A 70 -11.34 -0.28 0.75
CA ASN A 70 -10.69 -1.25 -0.13
C ASN A 70 -11.22 -1.16 -1.57
N HIS A 71 -12.43 -0.64 -1.79
CA HIS A 71 -13.06 -0.60 -3.11
C HIS A 71 -13.10 0.81 -3.72
N PHE A 72 -12.91 1.86 -2.91
CA PHE A 72 -12.84 3.24 -3.36
C PHE A 72 -11.39 3.66 -3.65
N LEU A 73 -11.13 4.19 -4.85
CA LEU A 73 -9.80 4.65 -5.30
C LEU A 73 -8.60 3.72 -4.96
N PRO A 74 -8.72 2.37 -5.07
CA PRO A 74 -7.76 1.46 -4.43
C PRO A 74 -6.34 1.63 -4.97
N GLY A 75 -5.38 1.82 -4.06
CA GLY A 75 -3.97 2.09 -4.36
C GLY A 75 -3.61 3.57 -4.52
N GLU A 76 -4.59 4.48 -4.51
CA GLU A 76 -4.33 5.93 -4.53
C GLU A 76 -3.93 6.47 -3.15
N ARG A 77 -3.36 7.68 -3.16
CA ARG A 77 -2.98 8.43 -1.95
C ARG A 77 -3.97 9.55 -1.66
N VAL A 78 -4.25 9.79 -0.38
CA VAL A 78 -5.21 10.82 0.09
C VAL A 78 -4.65 11.65 1.24
N LEU A 79 -4.87 12.96 1.17
CA LEU A 79 -4.42 13.91 2.19
C LEU A 79 -5.27 13.74 3.45
N SER A 80 -4.68 13.15 4.47
CA SER A 80 -5.33 12.76 5.72
C SER A 80 -5.04 13.79 6.82
N PHE A 81 -6.06 14.28 7.52
CA PHE A 81 -5.90 15.18 8.67
C PHE A 81 -7.10 15.15 9.65
N GLY A 82 -6.93 15.76 10.82
CA GLY A 82 -7.96 15.84 11.87
C GLY A 82 -7.82 17.08 12.75
N THR A 83 -8.70 17.20 13.75
CA THR A 83 -8.68 18.27 14.78
C THR A 83 -8.50 17.68 16.19
N ALA A 84 -8.26 18.53 17.19
CA ALA A 84 -8.40 18.13 18.59
C ALA A 84 -9.88 17.79 18.95
N GLY A 85 -10.05 17.00 20.01
CA GLY A 85 -11.35 16.61 20.59
C GLY A 85 -12.07 15.46 19.86
N CYS A 86 -13.14 14.91 20.45
CA CYS A 86 -13.96 13.84 19.87
C CYS A 86 -15.37 13.79 20.50
N ASN A 87 -16.39 13.32 19.77
CA ASN A 87 -17.72 13.03 20.30
C ASN A 87 -17.77 11.71 21.11
N LEU A 88 -16.82 10.79 20.90
CA LEU A 88 -16.72 9.50 21.60
C LEU A 88 -15.61 9.45 22.67
N GLY A 89 -15.90 8.72 23.75
CA GLY A 89 -15.03 8.48 24.90
C GLY A 89 -14.22 7.18 24.86
N CYS A 90 -13.93 6.65 23.66
CA CYS A 90 -13.26 5.35 23.44
C CYS A 90 -12.03 5.13 24.33
N LYS A 91 -12.08 4.11 25.19
CA LYS A 91 -10.99 3.72 26.11
C LYS A 91 -9.77 3.08 25.42
N PHE A 92 -9.96 2.57 24.20
CA PHE A 92 -8.94 1.98 23.31
C PHE A 92 -8.45 2.94 22.21
N CYS A 93 -8.75 4.25 22.32
CA CYS A 93 -8.41 5.17 21.24
C CYS A 93 -6.89 5.25 21.04
N GLN A 94 -6.42 5.04 19.81
CA GLN A 94 -4.98 5.10 19.49
C GLN A 94 -4.51 6.55 19.43
N ASN A 95 -5.28 7.41 18.73
CA ASN A 95 -5.09 8.87 18.69
C ASN A 95 -5.75 9.52 19.94
N TRP A 96 -5.48 8.98 21.14
CA TRP A 96 -6.08 9.47 22.38
C TRP A 96 -5.58 10.85 22.79
N ASP A 97 -4.34 11.18 22.41
CA ASP A 97 -3.73 12.49 22.55
C ASP A 97 -4.60 13.55 21.88
N ILE A 98 -4.75 13.49 20.55
CA ILE A 98 -5.56 14.41 19.74
C ILE A 98 -7.03 14.35 20.14
N SER A 99 -7.60 13.15 20.28
CA SER A 99 -9.04 12.97 20.48
C SER A 99 -9.53 13.23 21.90
N LYS A 100 -8.63 13.47 22.88
CA LYS A 100 -8.98 13.79 24.28
C LYS A 100 -8.37 15.11 24.76
N ALA A 101 -7.42 15.69 24.03
CA ALA A 101 -6.97 17.07 24.23
C ALA A 101 -8.05 18.10 23.93
N LYS A 102 -7.92 19.26 24.58
CA LYS A 102 -8.54 20.52 24.15
C LYS A 102 -7.69 21.20 23.08
N LEU A 103 -8.28 22.19 22.41
CA LEU A 103 -7.65 22.94 21.31
C LEU A 103 -6.46 23.83 21.76
N ASP A 104 -6.38 24.13 23.06
CA ASP A 104 -5.28 24.84 23.72
C ASP A 104 -4.15 23.92 24.22
N GLU A 105 -4.37 22.60 24.23
CA GLU A 105 -3.42 21.59 24.74
C GLU A 105 -2.57 20.95 23.64
N HIS A 106 -3.05 20.96 22.38
CA HIS A 106 -2.27 20.62 21.19
C HIS A 106 -2.27 21.84 20.26
N ALA A 107 -1.10 22.44 20.01
CA ALA A 107 -1.06 23.56 19.07
C ALA A 107 -1.50 23.05 17.69
N SER A 108 -2.54 23.69 17.17
CA SER A 108 -3.20 23.33 15.93
C SER A 108 -2.84 24.38 14.88
N GLU A 109 -2.61 23.96 13.65
CA GLU A 109 -2.20 24.86 12.57
C GLU A 109 -3.42 25.46 11.87
N ALA A 110 -3.39 26.77 11.67
CA ALA A 110 -4.42 27.48 10.95
C ALA A 110 -4.34 27.17 9.44
N ALA A 111 -5.38 26.55 8.88
CA ALA A 111 -5.45 26.18 7.47
C ALA A 111 -6.85 26.49 6.90
N THR A 112 -6.93 27.22 5.79
CA THR A 112 -8.20 27.47 5.09
C THR A 112 -8.57 26.29 4.16
N PRO A 113 -9.84 26.16 3.75
CA PRO A 113 -10.26 25.14 2.78
C PRO A 113 -9.40 25.09 1.51
N GLU A 114 -9.08 26.26 0.95
CA GLU A 114 -8.29 26.41 -0.27
C GLU A 114 -6.84 25.99 -0.06
N GLN A 115 -6.28 26.23 1.13
CA GLN A 115 -4.92 25.81 1.48
C GLN A 115 -4.79 24.29 1.57
N ILE A 116 -5.82 23.61 2.11
CA ILE A 116 -5.88 22.15 2.21
C ILE A 116 -6.06 21.51 0.83
N VAL A 117 -6.98 22.03 0.02
CA VAL A 117 -7.17 21.60 -1.39
C VAL A 117 -5.89 21.81 -2.21
N ALA A 118 -5.26 22.97 -2.09
CA ALA A 118 -3.99 23.24 -2.76
C ALA A 118 -2.85 22.35 -2.24
N LEU A 119 -2.87 21.94 -0.97
CA LEU A 119 -1.90 20.98 -0.43
C LEU A 119 -2.09 19.59 -1.04
N ALA A 120 -3.33 19.08 -1.09
CA ALA A 120 -3.65 17.77 -1.67
C ALA A 120 -3.24 17.67 -3.16
N LEU A 121 -3.51 18.74 -3.93
CA LEU A 121 -3.04 18.86 -5.32
C LEU A 121 -1.50 18.86 -5.41
N ARG A 122 -0.80 19.61 -4.55
CA ARG A 122 0.68 19.65 -4.52
C ARG A 122 1.31 18.31 -4.10
N THR A 123 0.66 17.52 -3.27
CA THR A 123 1.15 16.19 -2.84
C THR A 123 0.80 15.06 -3.80
N GLY A 124 0.05 15.34 -4.88
CA GLY A 124 -0.40 14.33 -5.84
C GLY A 124 -1.42 13.36 -5.25
N CYS A 125 -2.29 13.84 -4.35
CA CYS A 125 -3.34 13.03 -3.76
C CYS A 125 -4.61 13.05 -4.64
N ALA A 126 -5.30 11.90 -4.73
CA ALA A 126 -6.57 11.77 -5.44
C ALA A 126 -7.78 12.32 -4.63
N GLY A 127 -7.59 12.59 -3.34
CA GLY A 127 -8.64 13.06 -2.45
C GLY A 127 -8.13 13.51 -1.08
N ILE A 128 -9.07 13.93 -0.23
CA ILE A 128 -8.87 14.41 1.14
C ILE A 128 -9.66 13.49 2.09
N ALA A 129 -9.03 13.06 3.18
CA ALA A 129 -9.60 12.19 4.19
C ALA A 129 -9.69 12.89 5.56
N TYR A 130 -10.92 13.16 6.00
CA TYR A 130 -11.23 13.72 7.31
C TYR A 130 -11.23 12.58 8.35
N THR A 131 -10.31 12.61 9.32
CA THR A 131 -9.89 11.41 10.08
C THR A 131 -9.14 11.76 11.38
N TYR A 132 -8.48 10.78 12.00
CA TYR A 132 -7.70 10.82 13.25
C TYR A 132 -8.57 11.03 14.51
N ASN A 133 -9.41 12.06 14.54
CA ASN A 133 -10.56 12.14 15.43
C ASN A 133 -11.85 11.78 14.66
N ASP A 134 -13.03 12.14 15.20
CA ASP A 134 -14.29 11.99 14.48
C ASP A 134 -14.67 13.30 13.77
N PRO A 135 -14.75 13.34 12.44
CA PRO A 135 -15.00 14.56 11.67
C PRO A 135 -16.38 15.18 11.88
N VAL A 136 -17.33 14.45 12.47
CA VAL A 136 -18.65 15.00 12.83
C VAL A 136 -18.49 16.22 13.73
N ILE A 137 -17.53 16.27 14.67
CA ILE A 137 -17.46 17.40 15.62
C ILE A 137 -17.01 18.72 14.97
N TRP A 138 -16.42 18.69 13.78
CA TRP A 138 -15.95 19.86 13.02
C TRP A 138 -16.64 20.00 11.64
N ALA A 139 -17.85 19.45 11.53
CA ALA A 139 -18.63 19.31 10.30
C ALA A 139 -18.73 20.56 9.39
N GLU A 140 -18.84 21.80 9.90
CA GLU A 140 -18.87 22.99 9.02
C GLU A 140 -17.59 23.12 8.19
N PHE A 141 -16.43 22.86 8.81
CA PHE A 141 -15.13 22.91 8.14
C PHE A 141 -14.99 21.76 7.13
N VAL A 142 -15.51 20.57 7.46
CA VAL A 142 -15.59 19.44 6.52
C VAL A 142 -16.42 19.80 5.29
N ILE A 143 -17.61 20.38 5.47
CA ILE A 143 -18.51 20.77 4.37
C ILE A 143 -17.85 21.81 3.46
N ASP A 144 -17.22 22.82 4.05
CA ASP A 144 -16.66 23.94 3.30
C ASP A 144 -15.34 23.55 2.57
N ILE A 145 -14.54 22.61 3.12
CA ILE A 145 -13.46 21.94 2.38
C ILE A 145 -14.03 21.05 1.27
N ALA A 146 -15.06 20.26 1.56
CA ALA A 146 -15.59 19.29 0.59
C ALA A 146 -16.10 19.98 -0.69
N ARG A 147 -16.73 21.14 -0.54
CA ARG A 147 -17.13 22.03 -1.65
C ARG A 147 -15.92 22.52 -2.47
N ALA A 148 -14.85 22.97 -1.81
CA ALA A 148 -13.63 23.41 -2.49
C ALA A 148 -12.88 22.24 -3.17
N ALA A 149 -12.91 21.05 -2.58
CA ALA A 149 -12.27 19.83 -3.08
C ALA A 149 -12.98 19.31 -4.35
N HIS A 150 -14.31 19.25 -4.34
CA HIS A 150 -15.12 18.91 -5.52
C HIS A 150 -14.89 19.90 -6.67
N ALA A 151 -14.81 21.20 -6.39
CA ALA A 151 -14.47 22.21 -7.40
C ALA A 151 -13.07 22.04 -8.01
N ALA A 152 -12.15 21.38 -7.29
CA ALA A 152 -10.80 21.03 -7.75
C ALA A 152 -10.67 19.61 -8.33
N GLY A 153 -11.75 18.82 -8.37
CA GLY A 153 -11.73 17.44 -8.85
C GLY A 153 -11.10 16.42 -7.89
N LEU A 154 -10.99 16.75 -6.60
CA LEU A 154 -10.54 15.84 -5.54
C LEU A 154 -11.72 15.11 -4.91
N ALA A 155 -11.53 13.84 -4.55
CA ALA A 155 -12.52 13.06 -3.80
C ALA A 155 -12.53 13.41 -2.31
N ASN A 156 -13.70 13.35 -1.69
CA ASN A 156 -13.95 13.60 -0.27
C ASN A 156 -14.23 12.30 0.49
N ILE A 157 -13.44 12.03 1.53
CA ILE A 157 -13.49 10.79 2.32
C ILE A 157 -13.73 11.11 3.79
N LEU A 158 -14.82 10.59 4.37
CA LEU A 158 -15.16 10.78 5.78
C LEU A 158 -14.89 9.48 6.58
N VAL A 159 -13.93 9.49 7.51
CA VAL A 159 -13.70 8.35 8.42
C VAL A 159 -14.25 8.72 9.80
N THR A 160 -15.33 8.08 10.22
CA THR A 160 -16.15 8.51 11.39
C THR A 160 -16.72 7.30 12.13
N ALA A 161 -17.05 7.45 13.41
CA ALA A 161 -17.86 6.47 14.15
C ALA A 161 -19.36 6.54 13.80
N GLY A 162 -19.76 7.35 12.80
CA GLY A 162 -21.15 7.49 12.36
C GLY A 162 -22.07 8.16 13.40
N TYR A 163 -21.50 8.78 14.44
CA TYR A 163 -22.24 9.26 15.61
C TYR A 163 -22.73 10.70 15.43
N VAL A 164 -23.59 10.87 14.42
CA VAL A 164 -24.22 12.11 13.95
C VAL A 164 -25.74 12.02 14.11
N THR A 165 -26.46 13.14 14.16
CA THR A 165 -27.94 13.14 14.20
C THR A 165 -28.57 13.14 12.81
N PRO A 166 -29.85 12.73 12.69
CA PRO A 166 -30.63 12.90 11.46
C PRO A 166 -30.70 14.36 10.97
N GLU A 167 -30.64 15.33 11.89
CA GLU A 167 -30.63 16.77 11.59
C GLU A 167 -29.36 17.21 10.86
N ALA A 168 -28.18 16.73 11.29
CA ALA A 168 -26.90 17.16 10.75
C ALA A 168 -26.38 16.30 9.58
N ARG A 169 -26.75 15.02 9.50
CA ARG A 169 -26.13 14.08 8.55
C ARG A 169 -26.38 14.41 7.08
N ALA A 170 -27.55 14.95 6.74
CA ALA A 170 -27.87 15.29 5.34
C ALA A 170 -26.92 16.35 4.76
N GLU A 171 -26.58 17.37 5.54
CA GLU A 171 -25.66 18.44 5.12
C GLU A 171 -24.19 17.99 5.18
N LEU A 172 -23.80 17.24 6.23
CA LEU A 172 -22.43 16.72 6.38
C LEU A 172 -22.03 15.79 5.23
N PHE A 173 -22.94 14.95 4.74
CA PHE A 173 -22.67 13.99 3.67
C PHE A 173 -22.97 14.52 2.25
N GLU A 174 -23.46 15.76 2.09
CA GLU A 174 -23.85 16.35 0.79
C GLU A 174 -22.74 16.27 -0.28
N HIS A 175 -21.48 16.44 0.14
CA HIS A 175 -20.30 16.49 -0.73
C HIS A 175 -19.27 15.38 -0.43
N ILE A 176 -19.68 14.30 0.25
CA ILE A 176 -18.79 13.18 0.59
C ILE A 176 -18.94 12.07 -0.45
N ASP A 177 -17.84 11.66 -1.08
CA ASP A 177 -17.86 10.60 -2.11
C ASP A 177 -17.76 9.20 -1.49
N ALA A 178 -17.02 9.07 -0.39
CA ALA A 178 -16.83 7.82 0.33
C ALA A 178 -16.76 8.01 1.85
N THR A 179 -17.14 6.98 2.59
CA THR A 179 -17.00 6.93 4.03
C THR A 179 -16.60 5.54 4.51
N ASN A 180 -15.70 5.50 5.51
CA ASN A 180 -15.57 4.34 6.35
C ASN A 180 -16.24 4.63 7.70
N VAL A 181 -17.24 3.82 8.05
CA VAL A 181 -17.96 3.95 9.32
C VAL A 181 -17.45 2.90 10.30
N ASP A 182 -16.96 3.41 11.43
CA ASP A 182 -16.41 2.63 12.53
C ASP A 182 -17.53 2.07 13.44
N LEU A 183 -17.95 0.83 13.19
CA LEU A 183 -18.85 0.07 14.06
C LEU A 183 -18.03 -0.52 15.21
N LYS A 184 -17.96 0.18 16.35
CA LYS A 184 -16.98 -0.14 17.41
C LYS A 184 -17.25 -1.46 18.16
N GLY A 185 -18.41 -2.07 17.97
CA GLY A 185 -18.86 -3.34 18.56
C GLY A 185 -20.34 -3.57 18.22
N PHE A 186 -20.93 -4.67 18.67
CA PHE A 186 -22.33 -5.01 18.37
C PHE A 186 -23.17 -5.30 19.63
N THR A 187 -22.86 -4.58 20.70
CA THR A 187 -23.66 -4.54 21.93
C THR A 187 -23.73 -3.12 22.51
N GLU A 188 -24.90 -2.75 23.05
CA GLU A 188 -25.10 -1.48 23.75
C GLU A 188 -24.26 -1.39 25.04
N GLU A 189 -23.97 -2.52 25.70
CA GLU A 189 -23.07 -2.55 26.87
C GLU A 189 -21.64 -2.14 26.49
N PHE A 190 -21.13 -2.60 25.34
CA PHE A 190 -19.82 -2.17 24.84
C PHE A 190 -19.83 -0.67 24.54
N TYR A 191 -20.85 -0.17 23.83
CA TYR A 191 -20.95 1.26 23.50
C TYR A 191 -21.02 2.14 24.77
N HIS A 192 -21.92 1.81 25.70
CA HIS A 192 -22.07 2.55 26.94
C HIS A 192 -20.79 2.51 27.81
N ARG A 193 -20.15 1.35 27.97
CA ARG A 193 -19.00 1.19 28.90
C ARG A 193 -17.64 1.50 28.29
N ILE A 194 -17.44 1.30 27.00
CA ILE A 194 -16.12 1.37 26.33
C ILE A 194 -15.99 2.64 25.48
N THR A 195 -17.06 3.11 24.83
CA THR A 195 -17.05 4.32 23.98
C THR A 195 -17.81 5.52 24.56
N LEU A 196 -18.54 5.34 25.67
CA LEU A 196 -19.39 6.36 26.32
C LEU A 196 -20.47 6.94 25.36
N SER A 197 -20.95 6.13 24.43
CA SER A 197 -21.97 6.46 23.43
C SER A 197 -23.01 5.33 23.36
N HIS A 198 -23.92 5.38 22.38
CA HIS A 198 -24.96 4.37 22.13
C HIS A 198 -24.77 3.71 20.75
N LEU A 199 -25.17 2.45 20.61
CA LEU A 199 -25.06 1.68 19.37
C LEU A 199 -26.05 2.16 18.30
N GLU A 200 -27.32 2.33 18.67
CA GLU A 200 -28.44 2.59 17.75
C GLU A 200 -28.23 3.78 16.80
N PRO A 201 -27.70 4.95 17.21
CA PRO A 201 -27.48 6.08 16.29
C PRO A 201 -26.45 5.80 15.19
N VAL A 202 -25.53 4.86 15.41
CA VAL A 202 -24.58 4.40 14.37
C VAL A 202 -25.29 3.48 13.39
N LEU A 203 -26.17 2.59 13.87
CA LEU A 203 -26.97 1.69 13.05
C LEU A 203 -27.97 2.45 12.16
N ASP A 204 -28.69 3.43 12.70
CA ASP A 204 -29.57 4.34 11.94
C ASP A 204 -28.77 5.14 10.88
N THR A 205 -27.57 5.62 11.22
CA THR A 205 -26.72 6.33 10.25
C THR A 205 -26.20 5.41 9.14
N LEU A 206 -25.83 4.16 9.44
CA LEU A 206 -25.47 3.14 8.44
C LEU A 206 -26.65 2.81 7.50
N VAL A 207 -27.85 2.64 8.06
CA VAL A 207 -29.09 2.38 7.30
C VAL A 207 -29.42 3.58 6.40
N TRP A 208 -29.30 4.81 6.92
CA TRP A 208 -29.54 6.03 6.16
C TRP A 208 -28.55 6.21 5.01
N LEU A 209 -27.24 6.04 5.27
CA LEU A 209 -26.19 6.08 4.23
C LEU A 209 -26.52 5.11 3.09
N LYS A 210 -26.93 3.88 3.44
CA LYS A 210 -27.26 2.83 2.49
C LYS A 210 -28.49 3.12 1.61
N ARG A 211 -29.50 3.79 2.17
CA ARG A 211 -30.83 3.92 1.54
C ARG A 211 -31.06 5.28 0.88
N GLU A 212 -30.60 6.35 1.51
CA GLU A 212 -30.94 7.73 1.15
C GLU A 212 -29.80 8.47 0.42
N THR A 213 -28.62 7.85 0.26
CA THR A 213 -27.44 8.50 -0.32
C THR A 213 -26.82 7.69 -1.47
N GLN A 214 -25.78 8.24 -2.12
CA GLN A 214 -24.91 7.52 -3.04
C GLN A 214 -23.45 7.41 -2.53
N VAL A 215 -23.20 7.74 -1.26
CA VAL A 215 -21.86 7.73 -0.66
C VAL A 215 -21.31 6.31 -0.63
N TRP A 216 -20.11 6.08 -1.17
CA TRP A 216 -19.49 4.76 -1.11
C TRP A 216 -19.15 4.42 0.34
N THR A 217 -19.90 3.48 0.92
CA THR A 217 -19.79 3.13 2.34
C THR A 217 -19.03 1.80 2.52
N GLU A 218 -18.03 1.80 3.38
CA GLU A 218 -17.41 0.59 3.95
C GLU A 218 -17.48 0.67 5.49
N VAL A 219 -17.43 -0.48 6.18
CA VAL A 219 -17.62 -0.53 7.64
C VAL A 219 -16.44 -1.24 8.31
N THR A 220 -15.94 -0.70 9.41
CA THR A 220 -14.82 -1.27 10.18
C THR A 220 -15.23 -1.62 11.60
N THR A 221 -14.90 -2.85 12.02
CA THR A 221 -15.11 -3.34 13.38
C THR A 221 -13.78 -3.76 13.98
N LEU A 222 -13.32 -2.99 14.97
CA LEU A 222 -12.08 -3.27 15.71
C LEU A 222 -12.35 -4.34 16.77
N LEU A 223 -11.83 -5.55 16.57
CA LEU A 223 -12.05 -6.67 17.50
C LEU A 223 -11.05 -6.63 18.65
N ILE A 224 -11.56 -6.51 19.88
CA ILE A 224 -10.78 -6.41 21.12
C ILE A 224 -10.95 -7.73 21.91
N PRO A 225 -9.85 -8.42 22.28
CA PRO A 225 -9.91 -9.70 22.98
C PRO A 225 -10.70 -9.67 24.29
N GLY A 226 -11.71 -10.55 24.39
CA GLY A 226 -12.55 -10.69 25.56
C GLY A 226 -13.49 -9.51 25.79
N LEU A 227 -13.91 -8.81 24.72
CA LEU A 227 -14.96 -7.78 24.77
C LEU A 227 -15.99 -7.93 23.65
N ASN A 228 -15.58 -7.83 22.39
CA ASN A 228 -16.47 -7.91 21.21
C ASN A 228 -16.01 -8.94 20.16
N ASP A 229 -14.99 -9.75 20.47
CA ASP A 229 -14.41 -10.73 19.53
C ASP A 229 -15.08 -12.12 19.57
N SER A 230 -16.24 -12.25 20.21
CA SER A 230 -16.98 -13.51 20.36
C SER A 230 -17.70 -13.93 19.07
N ASP A 231 -17.69 -15.23 18.77
CA ASP A 231 -18.32 -15.80 17.57
C ASP A 231 -19.83 -15.46 17.46
N ASP A 232 -20.50 -15.30 18.60
CA ASP A 232 -21.92 -14.94 18.73
C ASP A 232 -22.18 -13.45 18.46
N GLU A 233 -21.34 -12.54 18.97
CA GLU A 233 -21.47 -11.10 18.67
C GLU A 233 -21.14 -10.80 17.20
N ILE A 234 -20.07 -11.40 16.67
CA ILE A 234 -19.69 -11.31 15.25
C ILE A 234 -20.81 -11.89 14.37
N ALA A 235 -21.46 -12.98 14.79
CA ALA A 235 -22.58 -13.55 14.06
C ALA A 235 -23.79 -12.60 14.02
N ARG A 236 -24.18 -11.98 15.15
CA ARG A 236 -25.27 -11.00 15.19
C ARG A 236 -24.98 -9.78 14.31
N GLU A 237 -23.75 -9.27 14.37
CA GLU A 237 -23.28 -8.18 13.53
C GLU A 237 -23.46 -8.52 12.04
N CYS A 238 -22.98 -9.69 11.62
CA CYS A 238 -23.07 -10.15 10.24
C CYS A 238 -24.53 -10.38 9.78
N ASP A 239 -25.38 -10.93 10.63
CA ASP A 239 -26.80 -11.16 10.33
C ASP A 239 -27.54 -9.83 10.15
N TRP A 240 -27.37 -8.87 11.07
CA TRP A 240 -27.95 -7.52 10.96
C TRP A 240 -27.46 -6.81 9.69
N PHE A 241 -26.17 -6.90 9.41
CA PHE A 241 -25.54 -6.29 8.24
C PHE A 241 -26.13 -6.84 6.93
N LEU A 242 -26.37 -8.14 6.84
CA LEU A 242 -27.01 -8.78 5.69
C LEU A 242 -28.46 -8.33 5.48
N GLU A 243 -29.21 -8.14 6.57
CA GLU A 243 -30.60 -7.65 6.54
C GLU A 243 -30.69 -6.15 6.15
N HIS A 244 -29.81 -5.32 6.72
CA HIS A 244 -29.94 -3.86 6.66
C HIS A 244 -29.10 -3.19 5.56
N LEU A 245 -27.88 -3.67 5.34
CA LEU A 245 -26.90 -3.10 4.40
C LEU A 245 -26.71 -3.99 3.15
N GLY A 246 -26.97 -5.28 3.29
CA GLY A 246 -26.88 -6.28 2.24
C GLY A 246 -25.46 -6.82 2.02
N PRO A 247 -25.32 -7.93 1.25
CA PRO A 247 -24.09 -8.71 1.14
C PRO A 247 -22.94 -8.05 0.35
N ASP A 248 -23.16 -6.85 -0.18
CA ASP A 248 -22.24 -6.12 -1.07
C ASP A 248 -21.52 -4.93 -0.42
N VAL A 249 -21.92 -4.51 0.79
CA VAL A 249 -21.18 -3.47 1.53
C VAL A 249 -19.95 -4.13 2.18
N PRO A 250 -18.73 -3.60 2.00
CA PRO A 250 -17.53 -4.15 2.62
C PRO A 250 -17.52 -4.05 4.15
N LEU A 251 -17.13 -5.14 4.81
CA LEU A 251 -16.91 -5.22 6.26
C LEU A 251 -15.45 -5.60 6.56
N HIS A 252 -14.80 -4.85 7.45
CA HIS A 252 -13.40 -5.00 7.81
C HIS A 252 -13.23 -5.33 9.29
N PHE A 253 -12.60 -6.46 9.62
CA PHE A 253 -12.23 -6.77 11.00
C PHE A 253 -10.78 -6.37 11.26
N THR A 254 -10.54 -5.42 12.16
CA THR A 254 -9.20 -4.88 12.42
C THR A 254 -8.67 -5.33 13.80
N ALA A 255 -7.36 -5.58 13.90
CA ALA A 255 -6.72 -5.88 15.18
C ALA A 255 -6.62 -4.62 16.06
N PHE A 256 -7.11 -4.73 17.29
CA PHE A 256 -6.84 -3.80 18.38
C PHE A 256 -5.37 -3.89 18.82
N HIS A 257 -4.83 -2.74 19.19
CA HIS A 257 -3.53 -2.57 19.82
C HIS A 257 -3.74 -1.96 21.23
N PRO A 258 -2.97 -2.37 22.26
CA PRO A 258 -3.14 -1.84 23.61
C PRO A 258 -2.69 -0.37 23.69
N ASP A 259 -3.67 0.53 23.82
CA ASP A 259 -3.47 1.98 23.85
C ASP A 259 -4.35 2.66 24.92
N PHE A 260 -3.99 3.90 25.27
CA PHE A 260 -4.70 4.81 26.18
C PHE A 260 -5.06 4.24 27.57
N LYS A 261 -6.26 3.66 27.72
CA LYS A 261 -6.80 3.15 28.99
C LYS A 261 -7.05 1.64 28.97
N MET A 262 -6.56 0.95 27.94
CA MET A 262 -6.76 -0.49 27.73
C MET A 262 -5.43 -1.23 27.52
N MET A 263 -4.44 -0.90 28.36
CA MET A 263 -3.16 -1.61 28.46
C MET A 263 -3.28 -2.98 29.15
N ASP A 264 -4.48 -3.37 29.60
CA ASP A 264 -4.75 -4.60 30.36
C ASP A 264 -5.03 -5.84 29.48
N ARG A 265 -4.94 -5.68 28.15
CA ARG A 265 -5.26 -6.71 27.14
C ARG A 265 -4.14 -6.86 26.12
N PRO A 266 -3.97 -8.05 25.50
CA PRO A 266 -3.05 -8.24 24.40
C PRO A 266 -3.57 -7.62 23.10
N ARG A 267 -2.66 -7.35 22.14
CA ARG A 267 -3.00 -7.09 20.73
C ARG A 267 -3.82 -8.26 20.16
N THR A 268 -4.80 -7.99 19.33
CA THR A 268 -5.67 -9.02 18.75
C THR A 268 -4.87 -10.01 17.88
N PRO A 269 -4.94 -11.33 18.14
CA PRO A 269 -4.30 -12.33 17.29
C PRO A 269 -4.89 -12.33 15.88
N ALA A 270 -4.05 -12.52 14.86
CA ALA A 270 -4.52 -12.62 13.47
C ALA A 270 -5.57 -13.74 13.28
N ALA A 271 -5.43 -14.86 14.01
CA ALA A 271 -6.39 -15.96 14.02
C ALA A 271 -7.81 -15.53 14.44
N THR A 272 -7.96 -14.55 15.34
CA THR A 272 -9.26 -13.98 15.72
C THR A 272 -9.92 -13.26 14.55
N LEU A 273 -9.14 -12.52 13.75
CA LEU A 273 -9.66 -11.84 12.55
C LEU A 273 -9.99 -12.82 11.43
N SER A 274 -9.13 -13.83 11.19
CA SER A 274 -9.38 -14.88 10.22
C SER A 274 -10.62 -15.72 10.59
N ARG A 275 -10.87 -15.95 11.89
CA ARG A 275 -12.14 -16.51 12.42
C ARG A 275 -13.32 -15.61 12.09
N ALA A 276 -13.26 -14.32 12.45
CA ALA A 276 -14.34 -13.37 12.20
C ALA A 276 -14.71 -13.27 10.70
N ARG A 277 -13.69 -13.15 9.83
CA ARG A 277 -13.84 -13.20 8.36
C ARG A 277 -14.48 -14.50 7.87
N THR A 278 -14.17 -15.63 8.52
CA THR A 278 -14.78 -16.93 8.19
C THR A 278 -16.26 -16.97 8.56
N ILE A 279 -16.63 -16.47 9.76
CA ILE A 279 -18.03 -16.35 10.19
C ILE A 279 -18.82 -15.46 9.24
N ALA A 280 -18.30 -14.27 8.93
CA ALA A 280 -18.93 -13.31 8.01
C ALA A 280 -19.18 -13.90 6.61
N ARG A 281 -18.18 -14.59 6.04
CA ARG A 281 -18.32 -15.28 4.75
C ARG A 281 -19.28 -16.45 4.81
N ALA A 282 -19.38 -17.17 5.94
CA ALA A 282 -20.33 -18.26 6.14
C ALA A 282 -21.77 -17.77 6.28
N ARG A 283 -22.00 -16.57 6.85
CA ARG A 283 -23.33 -15.92 6.85
C ARG A 283 -23.76 -15.41 5.47
N GLY A 284 -22.80 -15.09 4.59
CA GLY A 284 -23.05 -14.76 3.18
C GLY A 284 -22.56 -13.37 2.74
N LEU A 285 -21.83 -12.65 3.61
CA LEU A 285 -21.17 -11.40 3.24
C LEU A 285 -20.07 -11.68 2.19
N ARG A 286 -20.03 -10.89 1.11
CA ARG A 286 -19.16 -11.16 -0.06
C ARG A 286 -17.76 -10.55 0.09
N PHE A 287 -17.65 -9.45 0.83
CA PHE A 287 -16.47 -8.60 0.90
C PHE A 287 -16.04 -8.40 2.37
N CYS A 288 -15.43 -9.44 2.92
CA CYS A 288 -14.99 -9.48 4.31
C CYS A 288 -13.46 -9.42 4.36
N TYR A 289 -12.92 -8.39 5.03
CA TYR A 289 -11.49 -8.10 5.09
C TYR A 289 -10.91 -8.21 6.50
N VAL A 290 -9.59 -8.32 6.59
CA VAL A 290 -8.85 -8.16 7.85
C VAL A 290 -7.79 -7.07 7.74
N GLY A 291 -7.58 -6.31 8.82
CA GLY A 291 -6.61 -5.22 8.88
C GLY A 291 -5.80 -5.18 10.18
N ASN A 292 -4.77 -4.33 10.22
CA ASN A 292 -3.77 -4.24 11.31
C ASN A 292 -2.97 -5.55 11.56
N VAL A 293 -2.97 -6.47 10.58
CA VAL A 293 -2.20 -7.72 10.53
C VAL A 293 -1.69 -7.97 9.10
N HIS A 294 -0.78 -8.92 8.91
CA HIS A 294 -0.38 -9.40 7.58
C HIS A 294 -1.17 -10.67 7.22
N ASP A 295 -2.15 -10.54 6.31
CA ASP A 295 -2.94 -11.67 5.80
C ASP A 295 -3.33 -11.39 4.33
N ALA A 296 -2.53 -11.90 3.41
CA ALA A 296 -2.70 -11.67 1.98
C ALA A 296 -4.02 -12.23 1.40
N GLU A 297 -4.62 -13.26 2.01
CA GLU A 297 -5.96 -13.73 1.59
C GLU A 297 -7.05 -12.85 2.21
N GLY A 298 -6.90 -12.53 3.50
CA GLY A 298 -7.75 -11.61 4.24
C GLY A 298 -7.81 -10.19 3.67
N GLN A 299 -6.77 -9.76 2.95
CA GLN A 299 -6.64 -8.43 2.35
C GLN A 299 -6.95 -8.40 0.84
N THR A 300 -7.15 -9.55 0.19
CA THR A 300 -7.45 -9.62 -1.25
C THR A 300 -8.95 -9.56 -1.53
N THR A 301 -9.37 -8.70 -2.48
CA THR A 301 -10.74 -8.72 -3.02
C THR A 301 -10.87 -9.83 -4.06
N PHE A 302 -11.74 -10.79 -3.81
CA PHE A 302 -12.10 -11.84 -4.76
C PHE A 302 -13.42 -11.52 -5.48
N CYS A 303 -13.59 -11.96 -6.71
CA CYS A 303 -14.86 -11.84 -7.42
C CYS A 303 -15.89 -12.83 -6.84
N PRO A 304 -17.05 -12.38 -6.31
CA PRO A 304 -18.02 -13.27 -5.68
C PRO A 304 -18.58 -14.34 -6.63
N GLY A 305 -18.63 -14.07 -7.94
CA GLY A 305 -19.16 -15.00 -8.94
C GLY A 305 -18.17 -16.05 -9.47
N CYS A 306 -16.89 -15.99 -9.12
CA CYS A 306 -15.90 -16.96 -9.63
C CYS A 306 -14.67 -17.23 -8.72
N GLY A 307 -14.54 -16.58 -7.56
CA GLY A 307 -13.42 -16.77 -6.64
C GLY A 307 -12.05 -16.30 -7.15
N THR A 308 -11.97 -15.67 -8.31
CA THR A 308 -10.71 -15.12 -8.84
C THR A 308 -10.33 -13.86 -8.08
N ALA A 309 -9.06 -13.70 -7.69
CA ALA A 309 -8.55 -12.46 -7.11
C ALA A 309 -8.69 -11.31 -8.13
N VAL A 310 -9.43 -10.27 -7.74
CA VAL A 310 -9.68 -9.06 -8.55
C VAL A 310 -8.78 -7.93 -8.09
N ILE A 311 -8.55 -7.79 -6.79
CA ILE A 311 -7.66 -6.78 -6.21
C ILE A 311 -6.77 -7.47 -5.17
N GLU A 312 -5.53 -7.77 -5.55
CA GLU A 312 -4.52 -8.27 -4.61
C GLU A 312 -3.86 -7.04 -3.94
N ARG A 313 -3.89 -6.98 -2.61
CA ARG A 313 -3.23 -5.94 -1.82
C ARG A 313 -1.99 -6.52 -1.18
N GLY A 314 -0.83 -5.96 -1.53
CA GLY A 314 0.45 -6.25 -0.90
C GLY A 314 1.16 -4.95 -0.53
N THR A 315 2.34 -5.07 0.10
CA THR A 315 3.19 -4.00 0.66
C THR A 315 3.79 -3.00 -0.36
N ARG A 316 3.14 -2.81 -1.52
CA ARG A 316 3.70 -2.03 -2.65
C ARG A 316 2.68 -1.60 -3.70
N ALA A 317 1.63 -2.39 -3.94
CA ALA A 317 0.73 -2.17 -5.08
C ALA A 317 -0.59 -2.91 -4.93
N VAL A 318 -1.62 -2.26 -5.46
CA VAL A 318 -2.96 -2.82 -5.73
C VAL A 318 -2.96 -3.43 -7.12
N ARG A 319 -3.13 -4.75 -7.23
CA ARG A 319 -3.17 -5.44 -8.55
C ARG A 319 -4.60 -5.72 -8.99
N CYS A 320 -5.15 -4.81 -9.79
CA CYS A 320 -6.46 -4.96 -10.41
C CYS A 320 -6.45 -5.94 -11.60
N ARG A 321 -7.31 -6.98 -11.58
CA ARG A 321 -7.49 -7.97 -12.65
C ARG A 321 -8.92 -7.97 -13.20
N SER A 322 -9.10 -7.91 -14.52
CA SER A 322 -10.44 -7.92 -15.14
C SER A 322 -11.12 -9.30 -15.07
N CYS A 323 -12.27 -9.40 -14.40
CA CYS A 323 -13.10 -10.61 -14.43
C CYS A 323 -14.04 -10.62 -15.66
N ARG A 324 -14.30 -11.80 -16.23
CA ARG A 324 -15.42 -12.05 -17.15
C ARG A 324 -16.36 -13.10 -16.54
N PRO A 325 -17.65 -12.82 -16.29
CA PRO A 325 -18.56 -13.79 -15.69
C PRO A 325 -18.83 -14.96 -16.64
N ARG A 326 -18.88 -16.19 -16.10
CA ARG A 326 -19.34 -17.37 -16.83
C ARG A 326 -20.85 -17.27 -17.06
N ARG A 327 -21.31 -17.34 -18.31
CA ARG A 327 -22.74 -17.45 -18.64
C ARG A 327 -23.25 -18.86 -18.29
N GLY A 328 -24.02 -18.98 -17.22
CA GLY A 328 -24.81 -20.18 -16.91
C GLY A 328 -26.22 -20.13 -17.53
N PRO A 329 -26.85 -21.27 -17.85
CA PRO A 329 -28.19 -21.31 -18.43
C PRO A 329 -29.29 -21.25 -17.34
N GLY A 330 -29.66 -20.04 -16.92
CA GLY A 330 -30.78 -19.81 -15.99
C GLY A 330 -31.57 -18.56 -16.37
N LYS A 331 -32.91 -18.66 -16.43
CA LYS A 331 -33.80 -17.50 -16.61
C LYS A 331 -34.00 -16.81 -15.27
N GLY A 332 -33.21 -15.77 -15.02
CA GLY A 332 -33.32 -14.87 -13.86
C GLY A 332 -32.96 -13.44 -14.28
N HIS A 333 -33.32 -12.45 -13.47
CA HIS A 333 -33.21 -11.03 -13.84
C HIS A 333 -31.78 -10.60 -14.21
N PRO A 334 -31.62 -9.67 -15.17
CA PRO A 334 -30.31 -9.19 -15.57
C PRO A 334 -29.66 -8.39 -14.44
N VAL A 335 -28.74 -9.02 -13.72
CA VAL A 335 -27.82 -8.34 -12.81
C VAL A 335 -27.07 -7.28 -13.63
N LYS A 336 -27.30 -5.99 -13.33
CA LYS A 336 -26.53 -4.86 -13.88
C LYS A 336 -25.12 -4.82 -13.27
N GLY A 337 -24.42 -5.94 -13.34
CA GLY A 337 -23.03 -6.15 -12.91
C GLY A 337 -22.04 -5.97 -14.06
N THR A 338 -22.25 -4.95 -14.89
CA THR A 338 -21.17 -4.41 -15.72
C THR A 338 -20.06 -3.95 -14.79
N CYS A 339 -18.78 -4.04 -15.19
CA CYS A 339 -17.69 -3.41 -14.46
C CYS A 339 -17.69 -1.88 -14.64
N ALA A 340 -18.80 -1.23 -14.30
CA ALA A 340 -18.90 0.19 -14.04
C ALA A 340 -18.43 0.44 -12.59
N PHE A 341 -17.14 0.21 -12.34
CA PHE A 341 -16.47 1.02 -11.32
C PHE A 341 -16.62 2.48 -11.77
N LEU A 342 -16.88 3.40 -10.85
CA LEU A 342 -16.91 4.84 -11.14
C LEU A 342 -15.48 5.35 -11.36
N VAL A 343 -14.91 4.99 -12.51
CA VAL A 343 -13.69 5.58 -13.04
C VAL A 343 -14.04 7.00 -13.48
N VAL A 344 -13.74 7.96 -12.61
CA VAL A 344 -13.69 9.38 -12.99
C VAL A 344 -12.76 9.51 -14.20
N ALA A 345 -13.24 10.13 -15.28
CA ALA A 345 -12.76 9.87 -16.63
C ALA A 345 -11.42 10.57 -16.98
N ALA A 346 -10.32 10.11 -16.38
CA ALA A 346 -8.97 10.46 -16.81
C ALA A 346 -8.63 9.82 -18.16
N LEU A 347 -8.47 10.64 -19.20
CA LEU A 347 -8.15 10.22 -20.56
C LEU A 347 -6.71 9.68 -20.68
N VAL A 348 -6.52 8.36 -20.58
CA VAL A 348 -5.23 7.69 -20.81
C VAL A 348 -5.36 6.53 -21.81
N LEU A 349 -4.35 6.39 -22.68
CA LEU A 349 -4.36 5.50 -23.84
C LEU A 349 -4.03 4.03 -23.50
N GLY A 350 -4.97 3.12 -23.75
CA GLY A 350 -4.70 1.78 -24.31
C GLY A 350 -3.78 0.82 -23.53
N GLY A 351 -4.20 0.37 -22.35
CA GLY A 351 -3.54 -0.73 -21.64
C GLY A 351 -3.62 -2.08 -22.39
N ARG A 352 -2.47 -2.74 -22.59
CA ARG A 352 -2.39 -4.10 -23.18
C ARG A 352 -2.58 -5.18 -22.12
N SER A 353 -3.30 -6.25 -22.44
CA SER A 353 -3.38 -7.44 -21.58
C SER A 353 -2.04 -8.19 -21.54
N HIS A 354 -1.60 -8.64 -20.37
CA HIS A 354 -0.44 -9.53 -20.24
C HIS A 354 -0.75 -10.89 -20.89
N ALA A 355 -0.06 -11.19 -21.99
CA ALA A 355 -0.07 -12.51 -22.61
C ALA A 355 0.91 -13.44 -21.89
N ARG A 356 0.70 -14.75 -22.06
CA ARG A 356 1.71 -15.80 -21.80
C ARG A 356 3.00 -15.44 -22.56
N ALA A 357 4.13 -15.36 -21.87
CA ALA A 357 5.37 -14.74 -22.36
C ALA A 357 6.14 -15.60 -23.39
N LEU A 358 5.48 -15.89 -24.51
CA LEU A 358 6.05 -16.65 -25.61
C LEU A 358 7.04 -15.78 -26.40
N VAL A 359 8.27 -16.27 -26.54
CA VAL A 359 9.38 -15.54 -27.15
C VAL A 359 9.46 -15.88 -28.63
N LEU A 360 9.00 -14.94 -29.46
CA LEU A 360 9.15 -14.97 -30.93
C LEU A 360 10.63 -14.73 -31.28
N GLY A 361 11.30 -15.70 -31.90
CA GLY A 361 12.74 -15.69 -32.17
C GLY A 361 13.19 -14.85 -33.36
N GLY A 362 12.32 -13.95 -33.85
CA GLY A 362 12.68 -12.90 -34.79
C GLY A 362 12.84 -13.33 -36.25
N GLY A 363 12.14 -14.38 -36.66
CA GLY A 363 12.04 -14.86 -38.04
C GLY A 363 11.20 -13.94 -38.95
N SER A 364 10.17 -14.51 -39.58
CA SER A 364 9.25 -13.80 -40.47
C SER A 364 7.88 -13.73 -39.80
N PRO A 365 7.27 -12.54 -39.63
CA PRO A 365 5.96 -12.40 -38.97
C PRO A 365 4.81 -13.20 -39.61
N GLU A 366 4.97 -13.73 -40.83
CA GLU A 366 4.03 -14.65 -41.47
C GLU A 366 4.18 -16.12 -41.02
N THR A 367 5.30 -16.47 -40.38
CA THR A 367 5.68 -17.81 -39.93
C THR A 367 5.99 -17.93 -38.45
N ASP A 368 6.32 -16.85 -37.72
CA ASP A 368 6.67 -16.75 -36.28
C ASP A 368 5.73 -17.50 -35.29
N CYS A 369 4.60 -18.05 -35.76
CA CYS A 369 3.68 -18.91 -35.01
C CYS A 369 3.87 -20.41 -35.26
N TYR A 370 4.85 -20.82 -36.06
CA TYR A 370 5.10 -22.24 -36.33
C TYR A 370 5.88 -22.84 -35.17
N ALA A 371 6.96 -22.20 -34.70
CA ALA A 371 7.55 -22.57 -33.41
C ALA A 371 8.14 -21.35 -32.68
N VAL A 372 7.98 -21.31 -31.35
CA VAL A 372 8.43 -20.22 -30.45
C VAL A 372 9.17 -20.81 -29.25
N PHE A 373 9.94 -19.96 -28.56
CA PHE A 373 10.58 -20.32 -27.29
C PHE A 373 9.66 -20.00 -26.09
N ASP A 374 9.74 -20.80 -25.03
CA ASP A 374 8.98 -20.65 -23.78
C ASP A 374 9.87 -21.06 -22.59
N GLY A 375 9.64 -20.47 -21.42
CA GLY A 375 10.45 -20.66 -20.20
C GLY A 375 11.51 -19.58 -19.89
N VAL A 376 11.65 -18.55 -20.73
CA VAL A 376 12.61 -17.44 -20.53
C VAL A 376 12.01 -16.11 -20.97
N GLU A 377 12.37 -15.03 -20.27
CA GLU A 377 11.93 -13.67 -20.60
C GLU A 377 12.98 -12.92 -21.43
N LEU A 378 12.53 -11.96 -22.26
CA LEU A 378 13.42 -11.08 -23.01
C LEU A 378 13.72 -9.79 -22.25
N ASP A 379 14.98 -9.38 -22.28
CA ASP A 379 15.37 -7.99 -22.00
C ASP A 379 14.65 -7.05 -23.00
N SER A 380 13.87 -6.12 -22.42
CA SER A 380 13.03 -5.17 -23.13
C SER A 380 13.80 -4.19 -24.00
N SER A 381 15.08 -3.94 -23.70
CA SER A 381 15.93 -3.01 -24.44
C SER A 381 16.54 -3.62 -25.71
N SER A 382 16.78 -4.95 -25.75
CA SER A 382 17.64 -5.53 -26.79
C SER A 382 17.16 -6.83 -27.42
N ARG A 383 15.99 -7.37 -27.06
CA ARG A 383 15.37 -8.58 -27.67
C ARG A 383 16.27 -9.83 -27.58
N LYS A 384 16.90 -10.01 -26.41
CA LYS A 384 17.79 -11.13 -26.03
C LYS A 384 17.41 -11.62 -24.63
N VAL A 385 17.88 -12.80 -24.25
CA VAL A 385 17.86 -13.20 -22.83
C VAL A 385 19.17 -12.73 -22.20
N ILE A 386 19.07 -11.98 -21.11
CA ILE A 386 20.22 -11.62 -20.27
C ILE A 386 19.91 -12.19 -18.89
N CYS A 387 20.81 -13.03 -18.38
CA CYS A 387 20.70 -13.63 -17.06
C CYS A 387 21.95 -13.32 -16.26
N THR A 388 21.77 -13.02 -14.97
CA THR A 388 22.85 -12.80 -14.01
C THR A 388 23.11 -14.10 -13.28
N ASP A 389 24.39 -14.47 -13.19
CA ASP A 389 24.89 -15.63 -12.45
C ASP A 389 24.34 -15.64 -11.01
N GLY A 390 23.54 -16.65 -10.66
CA GLY A 390 22.87 -16.77 -9.37
C GLY A 390 21.53 -16.00 -9.19
N ASP A 391 20.99 -15.31 -10.21
CA ASP A 391 19.62 -14.76 -10.09
C ASP A 391 18.57 -15.85 -10.33
N ALA A 392 18.00 -16.36 -9.24
CA ALA A 392 17.02 -17.46 -9.22
C ALA A 392 15.75 -17.26 -10.09
N ARG A 393 15.54 -16.08 -10.70
CA ARG A 393 14.46 -15.84 -11.68
C ARG A 393 14.80 -16.30 -13.09
N CYS A 394 16.10 -16.41 -13.43
CA CYS A 394 16.57 -16.82 -14.75
C CYS A 394 17.61 -17.95 -14.68
N ASP A 395 18.36 -18.03 -13.59
CA ASP A 395 19.35 -19.06 -13.30
C ASP A 395 18.73 -20.14 -12.43
N ARG A 396 18.83 -21.41 -12.85
CA ARG A 396 17.89 -22.44 -12.39
C ARG A 396 18.16 -22.95 -10.98
N ASP A 397 19.40 -22.87 -10.50
CA ASP A 397 19.80 -23.19 -9.13
C ASP A 397 19.94 -21.96 -8.22
N GLY A 398 20.10 -20.76 -8.80
CA GLY A 398 20.29 -19.52 -8.04
C GLY A 398 21.65 -19.42 -7.34
N ILE A 399 22.67 -20.15 -7.83
CA ILE A 399 24.01 -20.16 -7.24
C ILE A 399 24.97 -19.38 -8.15
N PRO A 400 25.72 -18.37 -7.65
CA PRO A 400 26.72 -17.66 -8.43
C PRO A 400 28.01 -18.50 -8.57
N ASP A 401 27.92 -19.65 -9.27
CA ASP A 401 29.05 -20.57 -9.51
C ASP A 401 29.80 -20.30 -10.82
N GLY A 402 29.39 -19.26 -11.56
CA GLY A 402 29.97 -18.84 -12.82
C GLY A 402 29.31 -19.49 -14.05
N VAL A 403 28.14 -20.10 -13.93
CA VAL A 403 27.44 -20.79 -15.02
C VAL A 403 25.92 -20.62 -14.95
N CYS A 404 25.38 -19.61 -15.64
CA CYS A 404 23.92 -19.49 -15.76
C CYS A 404 23.31 -20.73 -16.44
N ARG A 405 22.35 -21.40 -15.78
CA ARG A 405 21.64 -22.59 -16.26
C ARG A 405 20.17 -22.24 -16.52
N LEU A 406 19.76 -22.24 -17.79
CA LEU A 406 18.38 -21.87 -18.17
C LEU A 406 17.60 -23.09 -18.68
N ASP A 407 16.37 -23.30 -18.19
CA ASP A 407 15.47 -24.37 -18.66
C ASP A 407 14.51 -23.81 -19.75
N ILE A 408 14.67 -24.23 -21.01
CA ILE A 408 13.93 -23.69 -22.17
C ILE A 408 13.17 -24.81 -22.89
N ARG A 409 11.94 -24.56 -23.33
CA ARG A 409 11.17 -25.47 -24.20
C ARG A 409 10.74 -24.81 -25.50
N ILE A 410 10.41 -25.63 -26.50
CA ILE A 410 9.85 -25.18 -27.79
C ILE A 410 8.34 -25.44 -27.80
N CYS A 411 7.54 -24.41 -28.10
CA CYS A 411 6.10 -24.51 -28.33
C CYS A 411 5.80 -24.31 -29.82
N ALA A 412 4.97 -25.18 -30.40
CA ALA A 412 4.71 -25.24 -31.83
C ALA A 412 3.22 -25.14 -32.17
N HIS A 413 2.92 -24.56 -33.34
CA HIS A 413 1.56 -24.29 -33.84
C HIS A 413 0.77 -23.36 -32.89
N VAL A 414 1.30 -22.16 -32.63
CA VAL A 414 0.82 -21.24 -31.60
C VAL A 414 -0.30 -20.33 -32.11
N PRO A 415 -1.52 -20.35 -31.54
CA PRO A 415 -2.60 -19.46 -31.95
C PRO A 415 -2.40 -18.02 -31.44
N GLY A 416 -3.01 -17.05 -32.12
CA GLY A 416 -3.16 -15.67 -31.61
C GLY A 416 -1.99 -14.70 -31.88
N ILE A 417 -0.89 -15.15 -32.49
CA ILE A 417 0.21 -14.27 -32.90
C ILE A 417 -0.23 -13.37 -34.08
N PRO A 418 -0.17 -12.03 -33.96
CA PRO A 418 -0.56 -11.13 -35.04
C PRO A 418 0.25 -11.34 -36.33
N GLY A 419 -0.41 -11.28 -37.49
CA GLY A 419 0.21 -11.49 -38.80
C GLY A 419 0.39 -12.96 -39.22
N CYS A 420 0.54 -13.87 -38.27
CA CYS A 420 0.79 -15.28 -38.56
C CYS A 420 -0.50 -16.14 -38.53
N ARG A 421 -0.55 -17.19 -39.36
CA ARG A 421 -1.60 -18.22 -39.32
C ARG A 421 -0.97 -19.61 -39.22
N PRO A 422 -1.12 -20.34 -38.10
CA PRO A 422 -0.52 -21.67 -37.93
C PRO A 422 -0.93 -22.64 -39.03
N ARG A 423 0.05 -23.37 -39.58
CA ARG A 423 -0.16 -24.46 -40.54
C ARG A 423 0.25 -25.80 -39.92
N ARG A 424 -0.11 -26.91 -40.56
CA ARG A 424 0.36 -28.24 -40.12
C ARG A 424 1.88 -28.30 -40.25
N ILE A 425 2.58 -28.56 -39.16
CA ILE A 425 4.04 -28.64 -39.11
C ILE A 425 4.45 -30.10 -39.36
N GLY A 426 5.40 -30.32 -40.26
CA GLY A 426 5.94 -31.63 -40.59
C GLY A 426 7.21 -31.98 -39.86
N ASP A 427 8.06 -30.98 -39.59
CA ASP A 427 9.40 -31.13 -39.04
C ASP A 427 9.78 -29.89 -38.21
N ILE A 428 10.57 -30.10 -37.17
CA ILE A 428 11.13 -29.05 -36.29
C ILE A 428 12.57 -29.44 -35.95
N THR A 429 13.54 -28.65 -36.40
CA THR A 429 14.95 -28.79 -36.05
C THR A 429 15.34 -27.72 -35.03
N VAL A 430 16.01 -28.11 -33.95
CA VAL A 430 16.72 -27.20 -33.04
C VAL A 430 18.21 -27.53 -33.06
N GLY A 431 19.04 -26.49 -33.08
CA GLY A 431 20.48 -26.63 -32.89
C GLY A 431 21.05 -25.43 -32.14
N GLY A 432 21.84 -25.68 -31.10
CA GLY A 432 22.41 -24.63 -30.25
C GLY A 432 23.88 -24.86 -29.95
N PHE A 433 24.57 -23.79 -29.56
CA PHE A 433 25.97 -23.84 -29.12
C PHE A 433 26.21 -22.81 -28.01
N SER A 434 26.84 -23.25 -26.93
CA SER A 434 27.32 -22.43 -25.82
C SER A 434 28.83 -22.26 -25.94
N ARG A 435 29.32 -21.01 -25.99
CA ARG A 435 30.70 -20.74 -26.46
C ARG A 435 31.80 -21.14 -25.47
N GLY A 436 31.44 -21.45 -24.22
CA GLY A 436 32.25 -22.24 -23.28
C GLY A 436 31.58 -23.55 -22.82
N GLY A 437 30.25 -23.69 -22.93
CA GLY A 437 29.48 -24.83 -22.39
C GLY A 437 29.30 -26.01 -23.36
N GLY A 438 29.72 -25.88 -24.63
CA GLY A 438 29.61 -26.94 -25.64
C GLY A 438 28.23 -27.04 -26.30
N PRO A 439 27.91 -28.19 -26.95
CA PRO A 439 26.61 -28.46 -27.53
C PRO A 439 25.59 -28.84 -26.45
N PHE A 440 24.33 -28.45 -26.65
CA PHE A 440 23.21 -28.79 -25.77
C PHE A 440 21.97 -29.18 -26.60
N THR A 441 21.09 -29.98 -26.00
CA THR A 441 19.90 -30.54 -26.66
C THR A 441 18.64 -29.98 -26.00
N ILE A 442 17.73 -29.45 -26.82
CA ILE A 442 16.39 -29.03 -26.37
C ILE A 442 15.36 -29.98 -27.02
N PRO A 443 14.50 -30.66 -26.23
CA PRO A 443 13.45 -31.51 -26.78
C PRO A 443 12.49 -30.75 -27.69
N VAL A 444 12.24 -31.29 -28.88
CA VAL A 444 11.23 -30.77 -29.81
C VAL A 444 9.93 -31.56 -29.69
N PRO A 445 8.75 -30.90 -29.77
CA PRO A 445 7.48 -31.61 -29.72
C PRO A 445 7.31 -32.55 -30.92
N VAL A 446 6.88 -33.79 -30.68
CA VAL A 446 6.75 -34.83 -31.70
C VAL A 446 5.82 -34.38 -32.84
N THR A 447 6.36 -34.41 -34.06
CA THR A 447 5.70 -34.06 -35.33
C THR A 447 4.99 -35.26 -35.98
N PRO A 448 4.01 -35.04 -36.87
CA PRO A 448 3.46 -33.76 -37.34
C PRO A 448 2.47 -33.12 -36.36
N ILE A 449 2.47 -31.79 -36.29
CA ILE A 449 1.67 -31.00 -35.34
C ILE A 449 0.58 -30.21 -36.08
N SER A 450 -0.64 -30.20 -35.54
CA SER A 450 -1.81 -29.51 -36.11
C SER A 450 -2.72 -28.84 -35.06
N ARG A 451 -2.20 -28.63 -33.85
CA ARG A 451 -2.76 -27.84 -32.73
C ARG A 451 -1.60 -27.48 -31.80
N GLU A 452 -1.75 -26.48 -30.94
CA GLU A 452 -0.67 -26.07 -30.03
C GLU A 452 -0.10 -27.27 -29.25
N ARG A 453 1.23 -27.41 -29.26
CA ARG A 453 1.96 -28.44 -28.49
C ARG A 453 3.36 -27.93 -28.16
N CYS A 454 3.75 -28.01 -26.89
CA CYS A 454 5.12 -27.79 -26.46
C CYS A 454 5.86 -29.12 -26.27
N GLY A 455 7.18 -29.10 -26.43
CA GLY A 455 8.09 -30.14 -25.96
C GLY A 455 8.44 -29.95 -24.47
N ASP A 456 9.25 -30.87 -23.95
CA ASP A 456 9.81 -30.78 -22.61
C ASP A 456 10.90 -29.71 -22.52
N PHE A 457 11.27 -29.32 -21.29
CA PHE A 457 12.34 -28.35 -21.05
C PHE A 457 13.71 -29.01 -21.28
N GLY A 458 14.54 -28.37 -22.11
CA GLY A 458 15.97 -28.66 -22.24
C GLY A 458 16.81 -27.60 -21.54
N ARG A 459 17.84 -28.04 -20.81
CA ARG A 459 18.74 -27.14 -20.07
C ARG A 459 19.84 -26.58 -20.97
N VAL A 460 20.08 -25.28 -20.84
CA VAL A 460 21.11 -24.53 -21.57
C VAL A 460 22.06 -23.89 -20.56
N SER A 461 23.29 -24.41 -20.45
CA SER A 461 24.33 -23.87 -19.56
C SER A 461 25.23 -22.87 -20.28
N VAL A 462 25.44 -21.70 -19.68
CA VAL A 462 26.17 -20.57 -20.27
C VAL A 462 27.28 -20.12 -19.31
N PRO A 463 28.47 -20.77 -19.32
CA PRO A 463 29.55 -20.47 -18.40
C PRO A 463 30.22 -19.13 -18.68
N LEU A 464 30.60 -18.41 -17.63
CA LEU A 464 31.36 -17.17 -17.69
C LEU A 464 32.83 -17.43 -18.04
N ARG A 465 33.41 -16.57 -18.88
CA ARG A 465 34.81 -16.73 -19.31
C ARG A 465 35.77 -15.88 -18.47
N ARG A 466 36.59 -16.53 -17.64
CA ARG A 466 37.73 -15.87 -16.98
C ARG A 466 38.79 -15.44 -18.00
N THR A 467 39.38 -14.26 -17.81
CA THR A 467 40.54 -13.76 -18.56
C THR A 467 41.49 -13.01 -17.61
N GLY A 468 42.75 -12.79 -18.00
CA GLY A 468 43.74 -12.09 -17.15
C GLY A 468 43.41 -10.62 -16.82
N SER A 469 42.31 -10.08 -17.34
CA SER A 469 41.77 -8.75 -17.03
C SER A 469 40.33 -8.83 -16.49
N GLY A 470 39.99 -9.90 -15.76
CA GLY A 470 38.67 -10.14 -15.18
C GLY A 470 37.75 -11.09 -15.96
N VAL A 471 36.50 -11.20 -15.50
CA VAL A 471 35.46 -12.09 -16.05
C VAL A 471 34.76 -11.42 -17.23
N LYS A 472 34.56 -12.16 -18.33
CA LYS A 472 33.84 -11.69 -19.52
C LYS A 472 32.55 -12.49 -19.75
N VAL A 473 31.48 -11.73 -20.01
CA VAL A 473 30.15 -12.19 -20.44
C VAL A 473 30.27 -13.15 -21.63
N ASP A 474 29.84 -14.40 -21.45
CA ASP A 474 29.73 -15.36 -22.55
C ASP A 474 28.27 -15.61 -22.96
N LYS A 475 28.10 -16.31 -24.09
CA LYS A 475 26.86 -16.30 -24.87
C LYS A 475 26.55 -17.67 -25.45
N ALA A 476 25.31 -18.10 -25.28
CA ALA A 476 24.74 -19.23 -26.04
C ALA A 476 23.82 -18.71 -27.14
N ARG A 477 23.78 -19.42 -28.26
CA ARG A 477 22.87 -19.14 -29.38
C ARG A 477 22.10 -20.38 -29.76
N ILE A 478 20.78 -20.29 -29.70
CA ILE A 478 19.86 -21.32 -30.20
C ILE A 478 19.40 -20.92 -31.61
N LYS A 479 19.25 -21.89 -32.50
CA LYS A 479 18.58 -21.77 -33.80
C LYS A 479 17.41 -22.75 -33.83
N LEU A 480 16.26 -22.27 -34.26
CA LEU A 480 15.01 -23.02 -34.38
C LEU A 480 14.52 -22.95 -35.84
N VAL A 481 14.13 -24.08 -36.42
CA VAL A 481 13.60 -24.16 -37.78
C VAL A 481 12.38 -25.06 -37.79
N ALA A 482 11.21 -24.53 -38.12
CA ALA A 482 9.98 -25.30 -38.26
C ALA A 482 9.50 -25.30 -39.71
N VAL A 483 9.09 -26.47 -40.23
CA VAL A 483 8.71 -26.64 -41.65
C VAL A 483 7.25 -27.06 -41.76
N SER A 484 6.45 -26.29 -42.49
CA SER A 484 5.04 -26.62 -42.77
C SER A 484 4.90 -27.71 -43.83
N ARG A 485 4.01 -28.69 -43.59
CA ARG A 485 3.79 -29.87 -44.44
C ARG A 485 2.55 -29.71 -45.31
N VAL A 486 2.67 -28.85 -46.33
CA VAL A 486 1.65 -28.49 -47.31
C VAL A 486 2.27 -28.37 -48.72
N LEU A 487 1.46 -28.23 -49.77
CA LEU A 487 1.90 -28.22 -51.18
C LEU A 487 3.04 -27.23 -51.49
N HIS A 488 3.08 -26.09 -50.77
CA HIS A 488 4.20 -25.14 -50.79
C HIS A 488 4.72 -24.92 -49.36
N PRO A 489 5.79 -25.64 -48.94
CA PRO A 489 6.33 -25.55 -47.58
C PRO A 489 6.91 -24.17 -47.25
N LYS A 490 6.24 -23.39 -46.40
CA LYS A 490 6.89 -22.27 -45.69
C LYS A 490 7.77 -22.83 -44.57
N LYS A 491 8.95 -22.24 -44.39
CA LYS A 491 9.91 -22.52 -43.32
C LYS A 491 10.01 -21.32 -42.40
N ASP A 492 9.86 -21.57 -41.12
CA ASP A 492 10.13 -20.62 -40.04
C ASP A 492 11.61 -20.73 -39.62
N LYS A 493 12.23 -19.62 -39.20
CA LYS A 493 13.70 -19.56 -38.95
C LYS A 493 14.06 -18.59 -37.83
N ASP A 494 13.99 -19.09 -36.62
CA ASP A 494 14.11 -18.34 -35.37
C ASP A 494 15.48 -18.50 -34.71
N LYS A 495 15.86 -17.50 -33.88
CA LYS A 495 17.11 -17.51 -33.12
C LYS A 495 16.89 -16.92 -31.73
N LEU A 496 17.53 -17.50 -30.72
CA LEU A 496 17.58 -16.93 -29.38
C LEU A 496 19.04 -16.73 -28.94
N ASP A 497 19.40 -15.49 -28.64
CA ASP A 497 20.69 -15.11 -28.07
C ASP A 497 20.53 -14.98 -26.55
N ILE A 498 21.28 -15.81 -25.81
CA ILE A 498 21.32 -15.84 -24.35
C ILE A 498 22.69 -15.33 -23.90
N ARG A 499 22.74 -14.52 -22.84
CA ARG A 499 23.97 -14.04 -22.22
C ARG A 499 23.96 -14.34 -20.73
N CYS A 500 25.02 -14.96 -20.22
CA CYS A 500 25.30 -14.98 -18.79
C CYS A 500 26.21 -13.79 -18.47
N VAL A 501 25.79 -12.92 -17.55
CA VAL A 501 26.61 -11.82 -17.03
C VAL A 501 27.09 -12.20 -15.62
N PRO A 502 28.33 -11.83 -15.24
CA PRO A 502 28.79 -12.03 -13.87
C PRO A 502 27.85 -11.32 -12.90
N ASN A 503 27.58 -11.98 -11.77
CA ASN A 503 26.99 -11.31 -10.62
C ASN A 503 27.89 -10.12 -10.23
N PRO A 504 27.37 -8.90 -10.01
CA PRO A 504 28.15 -7.82 -9.43
C PRO A 504 28.66 -8.14 -8.01
N SER A 505 28.05 -9.13 -7.32
CA SER A 505 28.48 -9.63 -6.01
C SER A 505 28.89 -11.11 -6.05
N PRO A 506 30.19 -11.42 -6.24
CA PRO A 506 30.77 -12.72 -5.93
C PRO A 506 32.00 -12.56 -5.02
N CYS A 507 31.84 -12.77 -3.71
CA CYS A 507 32.93 -12.70 -2.72
C CYS A 507 33.82 -13.97 -2.79
N ILE A 508 34.61 -14.07 -3.86
CA ILE A 508 35.42 -15.25 -4.23
C ILE A 508 36.92 -15.09 -3.88
N ASP A 509 37.35 -13.91 -3.41
CA ASP A 509 38.75 -13.62 -3.09
C ASP A 509 38.94 -13.20 -1.62
N VAL A 510 40.17 -13.29 -1.12
CA VAL A 510 40.54 -13.13 0.31
C VAL A 510 40.27 -11.71 0.83
N ASN A 511 40.23 -10.73 -0.08
CA ASN A 511 39.83 -9.35 0.20
C ASN A 511 38.39 -9.10 -0.27
N CYS A 512 37.41 -9.66 0.45
CA CYS A 512 36.03 -9.15 0.39
C CYS A 512 35.99 -7.65 0.72
N PRO A 513 35.02 -6.88 0.19
CA PRO A 513 34.86 -5.49 0.59
C PRO A 513 34.58 -5.43 2.09
N GLY A 514 35.31 -4.59 2.81
CA GLY A 514 35.02 -4.26 4.21
C GLY A 514 33.80 -3.34 4.36
N GLU A 515 32.81 -3.46 3.47
CA GLU A 515 31.65 -2.59 3.32
C GLU A 515 30.42 -3.40 2.84
N LEU A 516 29.24 -3.02 3.32
CA LEU A 516 27.93 -3.65 3.11
C LEU A 516 26.90 -2.55 2.80
N ASP A 517 26.22 -2.68 1.67
CA ASP A 517 25.19 -1.72 1.20
C ASP A 517 23.80 -2.28 1.45
N LEU A 518 23.08 -1.70 2.41
CA LEU A 518 21.69 -2.02 2.73
C LEU A 518 20.79 -0.99 2.05
N THR A 519 20.39 -1.33 0.82
CA THR A 519 19.43 -0.51 0.06
C THR A 519 18.00 -0.83 0.50
N VAL A 520 17.24 0.20 0.92
CA VAL A 520 15.79 0.13 1.09
C VAL A 520 15.16 -0.23 -0.25
N ALA A 521 14.70 -1.48 -0.34
CA ALA A 521 14.04 -1.96 -1.53
C ALA A 521 12.65 -1.31 -1.64
N SER A 522 12.26 -0.97 -2.86
CA SER A 522 11.01 -0.24 -3.11
C SER A 522 9.68 -1.02 -3.15
N THR A 523 9.45 -2.27 -2.72
CA THR A 523 10.30 -3.41 -2.26
C THR A 523 10.01 -3.83 -0.81
N GLY A 524 9.27 -3.01 -0.07
CA GLY A 524 8.71 -3.38 1.23
C GLY A 524 9.70 -3.19 2.38
N SER A 525 9.81 -1.95 2.84
CA SER A 525 10.10 -1.66 4.25
C SER A 525 9.46 -0.34 4.66
N ASP A 526 8.23 -0.41 5.18
CA ASP A 526 8.06 0.19 6.49
C ASP A 526 8.88 -0.63 7.50
N LEU A 527 9.34 -0.01 8.58
CA LEU A 527 9.89 -0.74 9.74
C LEU A 527 8.80 -0.99 10.80
N ASP A 528 7.54 -0.80 10.40
CA ASP A 528 6.37 -0.78 11.29
C ASP A 528 5.89 -2.22 11.59
N THR A 529 6.23 -3.20 10.74
CA THR A 529 6.11 -4.64 11.07
C THR A 529 7.15 -5.14 12.08
N GLY A 530 7.41 -4.38 13.14
CA GLY A 530 8.34 -4.76 14.22
C GLY A 530 8.48 -3.77 15.38
N ALA A 531 8.03 -2.52 15.25
CA ALA A 531 8.20 -1.51 16.28
C ALA A 531 7.43 -1.80 17.58
N THR A 532 8.13 -1.72 18.72
CA THR A 532 7.57 -1.85 20.09
C THR A 532 7.83 -0.60 20.95
N GLY A 533 8.21 0.52 20.30
CA GLY A 533 8.50 1.81 20.95
C GLY A 533 7.34 2.81 20.85
N ALA A 534 7.30 3.77 21.77
CA ALA A 534 6.19 4.71 21.94
C ALA A 534 6.30 6.01 21.08
N GLY A 535 6.76 5.92 19.83
CA GLY A 535 6.83 7.11 18.97
C GLY A 535 7.32 6.88 17.53
N HIS A 536 6.65 7.59 16.60
CA HIS A 536 6.99 7.87 15.20
C HIS A 536 7.31 6.71 14.22
N ASN A 537 6.43 6.55 13.22
CA ASN A 537 6.68 5.75 12.01
C ASN A 537 7.66 6.50 11.09
N PHE A 538 8.87 5.98 10.90
CA PHE A 538 9.85 6.57 9.99
C PHE A 538 9.65 6.06 8.55
N SER A 539 9.25 6.96 7.64
CA SER A 539 9.06 6.65 6.22
C SER A 539 10.37 6.78 5.44
N TRP A 540 10.92 5.66 4.98
CA TRP A 540 12.19 5.62 4.24
C TRP A 540 11.96 5.74 2.72
N PRO A 541 12.69 6.62 2.01
CA PRO A 541 12.56 6.74 0.56
C PRO A 541 13.02 5.48 -0.19
N ASP A 542 12.31 5.15 -1.27
CA ASP A 542 12.69 4.13 -2.24
C ASP A 542 14.15 4.28 -2.68
N GLY A 543 14.96 3.24 -2.45
CA GLY A 543 16.37 3.22 -2.86
C GLY A 543 17.33 4.00 -1.95
N TRP A 544 16.89 4.47 -0.77
CA TRP A 544 17.83 4.94 0.27
C TRP A 544 18.83 3.82 0.65
N LYS A 545 20.03 4.18 1.10
CA LYS A 545 21.13 3.24 1.37
C LYS A 545 21.79 3.49 2.71
N LEU A 546 21.85 2.45 3.55
CA LEU A 546 22.71 2.39 4.72
C LEU A 546 24.00 1.62 4.40
N TRP A 547 25.14 2.30 4.48
CA TRP A 547 26.45 1.73 4.22
C TRP A 547 27.11 1.36 5.55
N LEU A 548 27.50 0.10 5.73
CA LEU A 548 28.09 -0.43 6.97
C LEU A 548 29.45 -1.06 6.70
N ALA A 549 30.47 -0.68 7.48
CA ALA A 549 31.78 -1.31 7.45
C ALA A 549 31.77 -2.68 8.14
N LEU A 550 32.55 -3.61 7.59
CA LEU A 550 32.71 -5.00 8.06
C LEU A 550 34.17 -5.35 8.35
N SER A 551 34.40 -6.20 9.34
CA SER A 551 35.71 -6.77 9.67
C SER A 551 35.61 -8.23 10.12
N GLY A 552 36.76 -8.93 10.18
CA GLY A 552 36.85 -10.31 10.68
C GLY A 552 36.26 -11.39 9.77
N CYS A 553 35.75 -11.02 8.59
CA CYS A 553 35.12 -11.92 7.64
C CYS A 553 36.06 -13.02 7.11
N ASN A 554 35.57 -14.26 7.00
CA ASN A 554 36.17 -15.29 6.14
C ASN A 554 35.05 -16.12 5.51
N ALA A 555 34.70 -15.86 4.25
CA ALA A 555 33.55 -16.46 3.57
C ALA A 555 33.57 -18.00 3.46
N ILE A 556 34.72 -18.66 3.72
CA ILE A 556 34.89 -20.12 3.65
C ILE A 556 34.85 -20.77 5.04
N ALA A 557 35.37 -20.10 6.08
CA ALA A 557 35.51 -20.68 7.43
C ALA A 557 34.64 -20.01 8.51
N TYR A 558 34.41 -18.69 8.39
CA TYR A 558 33.66 -17.87 9.35
C TYR A 558 32.82 -16.82 8.59
N PRO A 559 31.61 -17.19 8.12
CA PRO A 559 30.76 -16.31 7.32
C PRO A 559 30.11 -15.18 8.12
N LEU A 560 30.35 -15.11 9.44
CA LEU A 560 29.82 -14.12 10.35
C LEU A 560 30.87 -13.00 10.55
N CYS A 561 30.67 -11.87 9.87
CA CYS A 561 31.47 -10.66 10.00
C CYS A 561 31.06 -9.83 11.22
N THR A 562 32.00 -9.07 11.79
CA THR A 562 31.71 -8.00 12.76
C THR A 562 31.41 -6.70 12.03
N VAL A 563 30.31 -6.04 12.36
CA VAL A 563 29.95 -4.70 11.86
C VAL A 563 30.66 -3.64 12.69
N THR A 564 31.39 -2.71 12.05
CA THR A 564 32.38 -1.83 12.73
C THR A 564 32.13 -0.33 12.63
N GLY A 565 31.22 0.14 11.77
CA GLY A 565 30.94 1.57 11.63
C GLY A 565 29.99 1.86 10.46
N PRO A 566 29.14 2.90 10.54
CA PRO A 566 28.42 3.39 9.37
C PRO A 566 29.33 4.26 8.50
N ARG A 567 29.07 4.31 7.18
CA ARG A 567 29.78 5.19 6.24
C ARG A 567 28.92 6.43 5.91
N GLY A 568 28.82 7.33 6.87
CA GLY A 568 28.08 8.59 6.77
C GLY A 568 27.88 9.23 8.15
N SER A 569 27.43 10.48 8.18
CA SER A 569 27.11 11.19 9.43
C SER A 569 25.68 10.98 9.91
N THR A 570 24.73 10.70 9.01
CA THR A 570 23.29 10.57 9.33
C THR A 570 22.71 9.19 9.07
N PHE A 571 21.85 8.74 9.98
CA PHE A 571 21.01 7.55 9.85
C PHE A 571 19.70 7.91 9.14
N GLY A 572 19.80 8.26 7.86
CA GLY A 572 18.63 8.54 7.02
C GLY A 572 18.62 9.92 6.35
N PRO A 573 17.55 10.19 5.57
CA PRO A 573 17.23 11.54 5.12
C PRO A 573 16.67 12.37 6.29
N PRO A 574 16.70 13.72 6.21
CA PRO A 574 15.99 14.57 7.15
C PRO A 574 14.47 14.29 7.15
N LEU A 575 13.89 14.12 8.32
CA LEU A 575 12.51 13.69 8.56
C LEU A 575 11.62 14.91 8.84
N PRO A 576 10.69 15.27 7.93
CA PRO A 576 9.74 16.35 8.17
C PRO A 576 8.66 15.89 9.15
N LEU A 577 8.69 16.43 10.37
CA LEU A 577 7.68 16.23 11.40
C LEU A 577 6.83 17.48 11.60
N LEU A 578 5.58 17.26 11.98
CA LEU A 578 4.62 18.29 12.35
C LEU A 578 3.99 17.85 13.67
N SER A 579 4.60 18.24 14.79
CA SER A 579 4.20 17.76 16.11
C SER A 579 3.67 18.93 16.93
N ALA A 580 2.39 18.87 17.31
CA ALA A 580 1.65 19.93 17.99
C ALA A 580 1.97 21.33 17.42
N GLY A 581 1.72 21.53 16.12
CA GLY A 581 1.83 22.84 15.44
C GLY A 581 3.25 23.42 15.37
N VAL A 582 4.27 22.63 15.73
CA VAL A 582 5.67 22.95 15.55
C VAL A 582 6.18 22.16 14.34
N PRO A 583 6.33 22.80 13.17
CA PRO A 583 7.05 22.21 12.05
C PRO A 583 8.52 22.03 12.45
N ALA A 584 9.00 20.79 12.32
CA ALA A 584 10.35 20.42 12.69
C ALA A 584 10.94 19.48 11.65
N CYS A 585 12.24 19.61 11.41
CA CYS A 585 13.02 18.66 10.63
C CYS A 585 13.93 17.89 11.59
N VAL A 586 13.74 16.59 11.73
CA VAL A 586 14.62 15.74 12.55
C VAL A 586 15.73 15.17 11.68
N VAL A 587 16.97 15.34 12.10
CA VAL A 587 18.16 14.80 11.45
C VAL A 587 18.84 13.85 12.43
N ASP A 588 18.60 12.56 12.24
CA ASP A 588 19.24 11.51 13.05
C ASP A 588 20.70 11.36 12.62
N GLY A 589 21.61 11.78 13.48
CA GLY A 589 23.04 11.48 13.39
C GLY A 589 23.33 10.07 13.89
N PHE A 590 24.49 9.50 13.56
CA PHE A 590 25.02 8.36 14.32
C PHE A 590 25.63 8.87 15.64
N ALA A 591 25.39 8.15 16.74
CA ALA A 591 25.85 8.50 18.08
C ALA A 591 26.85 7.46 18.60
N ASP A 592 27.97 7.89 19.18
CA ASP A 592 29.02 6.94 19.57
C ASP A 592 28.63 6.05 20.77
N PRO A 593 28.90 4.73 20.71
CA PRO A 593 29.51 4.00 19.60
C PRO A 593 28.52 3.73 18.45
N GLY A 594 28.80 4.25 17.25
CA GLY A 594 27.80 4.40 16.17
C GLY A 594 27.00 3.14 15.78
N ILE A 595 27.66 1.99 15.68
CA ILE A 595 27.01 0.69 15.42
C ILE A 595 27.85 -0.45 15.99
N GLY A 596 27.19 -1.53 16.42
CA GLY A 596 27.85 -2.79 16.76
C GLY A 596 26.94 -3.98 16.46
N GLY A 597 27.48 -5.05 15.89
CA GLY A 597 26.69 -6.22 15.51
C GLY A 597 27.43 -7.22 14.65
N THR A 598 26.68 -8.16 14.09
CA THR A 598 27.20 -9.16 13.16
C THR A 598 26.37 -9.25 11.87
N ALA A 599 27.04 -9.62 10.78
CA ALA A 599 26.44 -9.81 9.46
C ALA A 599 26.89 -11.14 8.86
N ASN A 600 25.94 -11.99 8.44
CA ASN A 600 26.23 -13.23 7.75
C ASN A 600 26.24 -13.00 6.24
N VAL A 601 27.43 -12.94 5.64
CA VAL A 601 27.60 -12.61 4.21
C VAL A 601 27.17 -13.72 3.25
N LEU A 602 26.87 -14.93 3.73
CA LEU A 602 26.31 -16.01 2.91
C LEU A 602 24.78 -16.01 2.88
N THR A 603 24.12 -15.53 3.93
CA THR A 603 22.64 -15.52 4.03
C THR A 603 22.02 -14.14 3.88
N GLY A 604 22.82 -13.06 3.96
CA GLY A 604 22.34 -11.68 4.02
C GLY A 604 21.70 -11.30 5.36
N ALA A 605 21.66 -12.20 6.34
CA ALA A 605 21.07 -11.92 7.65
C ALA A 605 22.01 -11.08 8.52
N ILE A 606 21.49 -10.02 9.12
CA ILE A 606 22.24 -9.05 9.93
C ILE A 606 21.56 -8.89 11.29
N HIS A 607 22.36 -8.79 12.35
CA HIS A 607 21.90 -8.54 13.71
C HIS A 607 22.80 -7.49 14.35
N ALA A 608 22.38 -6.22 14.29
CA ALA A 608 23.16 -5.08 14.75
C ALA A 608 22.31 -4.06 15.52
N THR A 609 22.94 -3.45 16.53
CA THR A 609 22.41 -2.30 17.27
C THR A 609 23.04 -1.04 16.69
N VAL A 610 22.20 -0.11 16.23
CA VAL A 610 22.62 1.23 15.80
C VAL A 610 22.32 2.23 16.91
N ASN A 611 23.27 3.09 17.24
CA ASN A 611 23.06 4.20 18.16
C ASN A 611 22.90 5.49 17.34
N VAL A 612 21.86 6.28 17.61
CA VAL A 612 21.52 7.49 16.86
C VAL A 612 21.24 8.69 17.77
N SER A 613 21.47 9.89 17.24
CA SER A 613 21.26 11.17 17.90
C SER A 613 20.34 12.08 17.08
N ALA A 614 19.10 12.23 17.53
CA ALA A 614 18.08 13.04 16.87
C ALA A 614 18.36 14.54 17.05
N ASN A 615 18.75 15.24 15.98
CA ASN A 615 18.85 16.70 15.97
C ASN A 615 17.53 17.29 15.49
N VAL A 616 16.80 18.00 16.37
CA VAL A 616 15.49 18.58 16.06
C VAL A 616 15.66 20.05 15.65
N HIS A 617 15.50 20.33 14.36
CA HIS A 617 15.54 21.70 13.83
C HIS A 617 14.12 22.24 13.70
N LEU A 618 13.82 23.40 14.28
CA LEU A 618 12.52 24.06 14.12
C LEU A 618 12.46 24.80 12.77
N THR A 619 11.36 24.66 12.02
CA THR A 619 11.25 25.11 10.62
C THR A 619 9.96 25.90 10.36
N SER A 620 9.24 25.65 9.26
CA SER A 620 8.02 26.38 8.89
C SER A 620 7.01 25.49 8.16
N VAL A 621 5.71 25.79 8.28
CA VAL A 621 4.62 24.95 7.74
C VAL A 621 4.64 24.88 6.20
N VAL A 622 5.15 25.92 5.55
CA VAL A 622 5.34 25.97 4.08
C VAL A 622 6.59 25.20 3.63
N GLN A 623 7.50 24.86 4.56
CA GLN A 623 8.79 24.25 4.26
C GLN A 623 9.36 23.50 5.49
N ILE A 624 8.81 22.31 5.77
CA ILE A 624 9.04 21.57 7.02
C ILE A 624 10.49 21.07 7.16
N CYS A 625 11.21 20.86 6.04
CA CYS A 625 12.66 20.64 6.03
C CYS A 625 13.34 21.62 5.05
N PRO A 626 14.58 22.09 5.33
CA PRO A 626 15.37 22.87 4.39
C PRO A 626 15.71 22.05 3.14
N ARG A 627 15.67 22.68 1.95
CA ARG A 627 16.23 22.09 0.73
C ARG A 627 17.65 22.60 0.57
N CYS A 628 18.62 21.77 0.93
CA CYS A 628 20.04 22.06 0.75
C CYS A 628 20.48 21.60 -0.64
N THR A 629 21.16 22.49 -1.37
CA THR A 629 21.57 22.27 -2.76
C THR A 629 23.03 21.81 -2.83
N GLY A 630 23.23 20.54 -3.19
CA GLY A 630 24.53 19.89 -3.46
C GLY A 630 24.38 18.83 -4.56
N ALA A 631 25.48 18.30 -5.09
CA ALA A 631 25.43 17.29 -6.16
C ALA A 631 25.37 15.85 -5.61
N ALA A 632 25.89 15.62 -4.41
CA ALA A 632 25.88 14.36 -3.68
C ALA A 632 25.59 14.57 -2.17
N VAL A 633 25.25 13.49 -1.47
CA VAL A 633 25.11 13.47 -0.01
C VAL A 633 26.48 13.65 0.64
N GLY A 634 26.67 14.73 1.38
CA GLY A 634 27.95 15.12 1.99
C GLY A 634 28.69 16.25 1.27
N ASP A 635 28.14 16.79 0.17
CA ASP A 635 28.64 18.03 -0.43
C ASP A 635 28.29 19.25 0.43
N ALA A 636 29.21 20.22 0.49
CA ALA A 636 28.95 21.57 0.97
C ALA A 636 27.87 22.24 0.10
N GLY A 637 26.73 22.61 0.69
CA GLY A 637 25.54 23.00 -0.08
C GLY A 637 24.70 24.10 0.55
N THR A 638 24.05 24.93 -0.27
CA THR A 638 23.25 26.05 0.26
C THR A 638 21.82 25.63 0.57
N CYS A 639 21.42 25.72 1.84
CA CYS A 639 20.05 25.53 2.31
C CYS A 639 19.21 26.81 2.11
N ASP A 640 17.98 26.65 1.63
CA ASP A 640 17.08 27.73 1.21
C ASP A 640 16.42 28.53 2.35
N SER A 641 16.30 27.95 3.55
CA SER A 641 15.69 28.58 4.74
C SER A 641 16.38 28.17 6.06
N GLY A 642 16.06 28.88 7.15
CA GLY A 642 16.61 28.64 8.50
C GLY A 642 17.75 29.59 8.92
N PRO A 643 18.23 29.51 10.19
CA PRO A 643 19.32 30.36 10.70
C PRO A 643 20.67 30.08 10.02
N ASN A 644 20.86 28.88 9.46
CA ASN A 644 22.05 28.46 8.72
C ASN A 644 21.89 28.64 7.19
N LYS A 645 20.99 29.53 6.74
CA LYS A 645 20.73 29.76 5.31
C LYS A 645 22.00 30.13 4.56
N GLY A 646 22.42 29.26 3.64
CA GLY A 646 23.64 29.44 2.84
C GLY A 646 24.96 29.05 3.52
N ALA A 647 24.94 28.45 4.72
CA ALA A 647 26.11 27.78 5.28
C ALA A 647 26.30 26.38 4.65
N PRO A 648 27.55 25.93 4.43
CA PRO A 648 27.88 24.64 3.81
C PRO A 648 27.69 23.43 4.73
#